data_AF-A0AA35TU37-F1
#
_entry.id   AF-A0AA35TU37-F1
#
_cell.length_a   1.000
_cell.length_b   1.000
_cell.length_c   1.000
_cell.angle_alpha   90.00
_cell.angle_beta   90.00
_cell.angle_gamma   90.00
#
_symmetry.space_group_name_H-M   'P 1'
#
loop_
_entity.id
_entity.type
_entity.pdbx_description
1 polymer ?
#
loop_
_entity_poly.entity_id
_entity_poly.type
_entity_poly.pdbx_seq_one_letter_code
_entity_poly.pdbx_strand_id
1 'polypeptide(L)'
;MATLGPRQLSNGLEPHPKRQRTSPSPPPLPSSQDGRDFLNDCLPDDDEDATSSQPAMVHWKRPPPPKLDPSSDPLVFQQIDIDYYVGASTVPGMPGMGTGPVPVLRMFGVTSDGNSVCSHIHGFLPYFFVPAPRDFSTQHCATFRSALNTAVMGDLRSSRDNIREAVLAVEMCRKSSIYGFYFNEMSDFLRVTVSLPKLVAPARRLVSCISVPPFGQIDYQVYEANIDFEVRFMVDTGVVGCSWIELPAGKYRFRNQSQTCGTGTLIGGGGASEMKPHPPVTRCQIEVDVSYEDFISHLQEGEWQAIAPVRILSFDIECAAKKKGAFPEAQRDPVIQIANVAVLQGETEPFVKNVFTLDTCAPIAGTDVRVFAPETKLPKYEAELRMSEAELRKYEAELRKYEAELRKCETQLLKEWAEFLQELDPDIITGYNIVNFDLPYLLNRAKALKVDSFPYLGRVRDSRTTMRDSTFDSRAYGKRVNKIISIEGRIQFDLFQILLRDTKLRSYTLNSVSYHFLGEQKEDVHHSIITDLQNGNEQTRRRLAVYCVKDAVLPIRLLDKLMCLINYMEMARVTGVPLAYVLSRGQQIKVVSQLLRKAREKDLLMPVYKSEAQEEYAGATVIDPFRGYYNIPIATLDFSSLYPSIMQAHNLCYTTLLIKSTDRERYDIITPSRD
;
A
#
# COMPACT_ATOMS: atom_id res chain seq x y z
N MET A 1 51.57 41.39 8.14
CA MET A 1 52.58 42.29 7.55
C MET A 1 52.90 41.79 6.15
N ALA A 2 53.01 42.73 5.20
CA ALA A 2 53.44 42.57 3.80
C ALA A 2 52.45 41.91 2.81
N THR A 3 51.63 42.76 2.23
CA THR A 3 50.95 42.67 0.93
C THR A 3 51.94 42.67 -0.24
N LEU A 4 51.68 41.85 -1.27
CA LEU A 4 52.14 42.12 -2.65
C LEU A 4 51.00 41.79 -3.62
N GLY A 5 50.64 42.80 -4.42
CA GLY A 5 49.53 42.83 -5.35
C GLY A 5 49.79 42.17 -6.72
N PRO A 6 48.85 42.33 -7.67
CA PRO A 6 48.59 41.38 -8.74
C PRO A 6 49.35 41.69 -10.04
N ARG A 7 49.64 40.66 -10.84
CA ARG A 7 50.00 40.80 -12.27
C ARG A 7 48.88 40.23 -13.14
N GLN A 8 48.25 41.09 -13.92
CA GLN A 8 47.47 40.74 -15.10
C GLN A 8 48.37 40.75 -16.35
N LEU A 9 47.96 39.96 -17.35
CA LEU A 9 48.15 40.01 -18.82
C LEU A 9 48.16 38.54 -19.30
N SER A 10 47.51 38.07 -20.37
CA SER A 10 46.55 38.59 -21.35
C SER A 10 46.23 37.42 -22.31
N ASN A 11 44.98 37.31 -22.74
CA ASN A 11 44.40 36.65 -23.92
C ASN A 11 45.13 35.52 -24.68
N GLY A 12 44.35 34.45 -24.94
CA GLY A 12 44.19 33.87 -26.27
C GLY A 12 44.63 32.42 -26.42
N LEU A 13 43.66 31.50 -26.59
CA LEU A 13 43.75 30.31 -27.45
C LEU A 13 42.37 29.61 -27.53
N GLU A 14 41.92 29.39 -28.76
CA GLU A 14 40.66 28.76 -29.16
C GLU A 14 40.55 27.27 -28.76
N PRO A 15 39.33 26.69 -28.69
CA PRO A 15 39.15 25.28 -28.36
C PRO A 15 39.35 24.36 -29.58
N HIS A 16 40.30 23.42 -29.47
CA HIS A 16 40.42 22.28 -30.39
C HIS A 16 39.28 21.25 -30.18
N PRO A 17 38.80 20.57 -31.24
CA PRO A 17 37.72 19.59 -31.15
C PRO A 17 38.22 18.26 -30.55
N LYS A 18 37.50 17.75 -29.55
CA LYS A 18 37.77 16.43 -28.94
C LYS A 18 37.41 15.31 -29.92
N ARG A 19 38.41 14.52 -30.32
CA ARG A 19 38.28 13.20 -30.96
C ARG A 19 37.39 12.27 -30.10
N GLN A 20 36.39 11.65 -30.71
CA GLN A 20 35.67 10.50 -30.17
C GLN A 20 36.65 9.32 -29.99
N ARG A 21 36.76 8.80 -28.76
CA ARG A 21 37.34 7.47 -28.49
C ARG A 21 36.22 6.44 -28.57
N THR A 22 36.36 5.49 -29.49
CA THR A 22 35.59 4.24 -29.52
C THR A 22 35.93 3.41 -28.29
N SER A 23 34.91 2.91 -27.59
CA SER A 23 35.04 1.97 -26.47
C SER A 23 35.32 0.55 -26.99
N PRO A 24 36.18 -0.25 -26.33
CA PRO A 24 36.43 -1.63 -26.71
C PRO A 24 35.28 -2.55 -26.28
N SER A 25 35.06 -3.61 -27.05
CA SER A 25 34.07 -4.67 -26.84
C SER A 25 34.25 -5.39 -25.49
N PRO A 26 33.16 -5.87 -24.85
CA PRO A 26 33.27 -6.61 -23.59
C PRO A 26 33.87 -8.02 -23.80
N PRO A 27 34.55 -8.58 -22.78
CA PRO A 27 35.17 -9.91 -22.85
C PRO A 27 34.13 -11.05 -22.84
N PRO A 28 34.50 -12.27 -23.26
CA PRO A 28 33.59 -13.41 -23.28
C PRO A 28 33.28 -13.94 -21.88
N LEU A 29 32.06 -14.47 -21.73
CA LEU A 29 31.44 -15.00 -20.52
C LEU A 29 32.22 -16.17 -19.89
N PRO A 30 32.21 -16.33 -18.55
CA PRO A 30 32.46 -17.62 -17.91
C PRO A 30 31.20 -18.51 -17.99
N SER A 31 31.39 -19.78 -18.30
CA SER A 31 30.34 -20.80 -18.31
C SER A 31 29.87 -21.11 -16.89
N SER A 32 28.69 -20.64 -16.49
CA SER A 32 28.04 -21.07 -15.26
C SER A 32 27.29 -22.39 -15.48
N GLN A 33 27.87 -23.49 -15.00
CA GLN A 33 27.17 -24.75 -14.76
C GLN A 33 26.31 -24.56 -13.49
N ASP A 34 25.10 -24.03 -13.62
CA ASP A 34 23.98 -24.23 -12.66
C ASP A 34 22.68 -23.54 -13.16
N GLY A 35 22.43 -23.62 -14.47
CA GLY A 35 21.19 -23.15 -15.09
C GLY A 35 20.22 -24.30 -15.27
N ARG A 36 19.25 -24.45 -14.36
CA ARG A 36 17.95 -25.01 -14.77
C ARG A 36 17.18 -23.88 -15.44
N ASP A 37 17.24 -23.85 -16.76
CA ASP A 37 16.57 -22.88 -17.63
C ASP A 37 15.04 -23.11 -17.61
N PHE A 38 14.36 -22.38 -16.74
CA PHE A 38 12.90 -22.37 -16.60
C PHE A 38 12.14 -21.93 -17.88
N LEU A 39 12.81 -21.28 -18.84
CA LEU A 39 12.20 -20.81 -20.07
C LEU A 39 11.88 -21.93 -21.06
N ASN A 40 12.71 -22.97 -21.12
CA ASN A 40 12.47 -24.12 -22.01
C ASN A 40 11.30 -24.99 -21.52
N ASP A 41 10.99 -24.97 -20.22
CA ASP A 41 9.84 -25.69 -19.66
C ASP A 41 8.54 -24.86 -19.71
N CYS A 42 8.61 -23.54 -19.90
CA CYS A 42 7.45 -22.64 -19.92
C CYS A 42 7.00 -22.16 -21.31
N LEU A 43 7.82 -22.39 -22.33
CA LEU A 43 7.51 -22.24 -23.75
C LEU A 43 8.16 -23.44 -24.45
N PRO A 44 7.39 -24.46 -24.90
CA PRO A 44 7.99 -25.57 -25.62
C PRO A 44 8.70 -25.05 -26.87
N ASP A 45 9.86 -25.61 -27.18
CA ASP A 45 10.48 -25.51 -28.50
C ASP A 45 9.45 -25.93 -29.57
N ASP A 46 9.38 -25.16 -30.66
CA ASP A 46 8.31 -25.15 -31.70
C ASP A 46 8.16 -26.45 -32.54
N ASP A 47 8.56 -27.64 -32.07
CA ASP A 47 8.69 -28.85 -32.91
C ASP A 47 7.99 -30.15 -32.42
N GLU A 48 7.08 -30.12 -31.44
CA GLU A 48 6.28 -31.32 -31.11
C GLU A 48 4.77 -31.16 -31.36
N ASP A 49 4.24 -32.07 -32.19
CA ASP A 49 2.84 -32.22 -32.58
C ASP A 49 1.88 -32.02 -31.39
N ALA A 50 1.07 -30.97 -31.47
CA ALA A 50 0.04 -30.63 -30.50
C ALA A 50 -1.09 -31.68 -30.51
N THR A 51 -0.90 -32.80 -29.81
CA THR A 51 -2.02 -33.68 -29.42
C THR A 51 -2.85 -32.97 -28.35
N SER A 52 -4.14 -32.86 -28.63
CA SER A 52 -5.15 -32.16 -27.83
C SER A 52 -5.28 -32.73 -26.41
N SER A 53 -4.60 -32.12 -25.44
CA SER A 53 -5.02 -32.15 -24.04
C SER A 53 -5.46 -30.74 -23.65
N GLN A 54 -6.77 -30.49 -23.65
CA GLN A 54 -7.33 -29.27 -23.06
C GLN A 54 -6.90 -29.22 -21.58
N PRO A 55 -6.20 -28.17 -21.11
CA PRO A 55 -5.94 -28.05 -19.69
C PRO A 55 -7.28 -27.91 -18.97
N ALA A 56 -7.43 -28.72 -17.92
CA ALA A 56 -8.63 -28.81 -17.09
C ALA A 56 -9.16 -27.41 -16.70
N MET A 57 -10.49 -27.25 -16.72
CA MET A 57 -11.20 -26.03 -16.33
C MET A 57 -10.55 -25.35 -15.12
N VAL A 58 -9.86 -24.22 -15.33
CA VAL A 58 -9.02 -23.59 -14.32
C VAL A 58 -9.90 -23.01 -13.23
N HIS A 59 -9.91 -23.64 -12.06
CA HIS A 59 -10.56 -23.11 -10.87
C HIS A 59 -9.79 -21.87 -10.38
N TRP A 60 -10.19 -20.67 -10.82
CA TRP A 60 -9.63 -19.40 -10.35
C TRP A 60 -9.93 -19.12 -8.89
N LYS A 61 -11.07 -19.61 -8.40
CA LYS A 61 -11.56 -19.34 -7.05
C LYS A 61 -10.63 -19.87 -5.98
N ARG A 62 -10.69 -19.26 -4.79
CA ARG A 62 -10.08 -19.83 -3.59
C ARG A 62 -10.76 -21.17 -3.25
N PRO A 63 -10.05 -22.06 -2.53
CA PRO A 63 -10.67 -23.25 -1.94
C PRO A 63 -11.92 -22.86 -1.13
N PRO A 64 -12.96 -23.71 -1.03
CA PRO A 64 -14.13 -23.40 -0.22
C PRO A 64 -13.72 -23.25 1.26
N PRO A 65 -14.29 -22.25 1.98
CA PRO A 65 -13.95 -22.06 3.40
C PRO A 65 -14.44 -23.23 4.25
N PRO A 66 -13.74 -23.53 5.36
CA PRO A 66 -14.20 -24.55 6.30
C PRO A 66 -15.57 -24.15 6.89
N LYS A 67 -16.35 -25.15 7.30
CA LYS A 67 -17.59 -24.94 8.06
C LYS A 67 -17.22 -24.61 9.50
N LEU A 68 -17.14 -23.33 9.83
CA LEU A 68 -16.85 -22.85 11.18
C LEU A 68 -18.15 -22.63 11.95
N ASP A 69 -18.18 -23.08 13.21
CA ASP A 69 -19.16 -22.69 14.21
C ASP A 69 -18.55 -21.64 15.15
N PRO A 70 -18.98 -20.37 15.09
CA PRO A 70 -18.40 -19.31 15.92
C PRO A 70 -18.53 -19.54 17.42
N SER A 71 -19.37 -20.47 17.89
CA SER A 71 -19.52 -20.78 19.30
C SER A 71 -18.45 -21.75 19.84
N SER A 72 -17.81 -22.52 18.96
CA SER A 72 -16.88 -23.59 19.33
C SER A 72 -15.52 -23.51 18.62
N ASP A 73 -15.47 -22.96 17.41
CA ASP A 73 -14.26 -22.85 16.61
C ASP A 73 -13.62 -21.45 16.72
N PRO A 74 -12.29 -21.34 16.80
CA PRO A 74 -11.58 -20.08 16.59
C PRO A 74 -11.42 -19.79 15.09
N LEU A 75 -11.23 -18.52 14.74
CA LEU A 75 -10.82 -18.10 13.39
C LEU A 75 -9.43 -17.47 13.43
N VAL A 76 -8.48 -18.08 12.72
CA VAL A 76 -7.09 -17.63 12.68
C VAL A 76 -6.71 -17.22 11.25
N PHE A 77 -6.16 -16.02 11.09
CA PHE A 77 -5.74 -15.51 9.78
C PHE A 77 -4.59 -14.52 9.89
N GLN A 78 -3.76 -14.44 8.85
CA GLN A 78 -2.73 -13.40 8.73
C GLN A 78 -3.35 -12.15 8.12
N GLN A 79 -3.31 -11.03 8.83
CA GLN A 79 -3.78 -9.75 8.30
C GLN A 79 -2.78 -9.17 7.28
N ILE A 80 -3.27 -8.67 6.15
CA ILE A 80 -2.46 -8.12 5.05
C ILE A 80 -2.71 -6.63 4.86
N ASP A 81 -3.96 -6.19 5.03
CA ASP A 81 -4.38 -4.80 4.88
C ASP A 81 -5.33 -4.40 6.01
N ILE A 82 -5.27 -3.14 6.41
CA ILE A 82 -6.12 -2.55 7.44
C ILE A 82 -6.60 -1.18 7.00
N ASP A 83 -7.91 -0.96 7.12
CA ASP A 83 -8.53 0.35 6.91
C ASP A 83 -9.62 0.61 7.96
N TYR A 84 -10.30 1.75 7.84
CA TYR A 84 -11.54 1.99 8.58
C TYR A 84 -12.61 2.62 7.69
N TYR A 85 -13.85 2.47 8.11
CA TYR A 85 -15.00 3.17 7.54
C TYR A 85 -15.88 3.74 8.66
N VAL A 86 -16.79 4.63 8.29
CA VAL A 86 -17.79 5.19 9.22
C VAL A 86 -19.10 4.44 9.01
N GLY A 87 -19.46 3.59 9.97
CA GLY A 87 -20.76 2.92 10.02
C GLY A 87 -21.86 3.88 10.50
N ALA A 88 -23.10 3.65 10.07
CA ALA A 88 -24.23 4.52 10.42
C ALA A 88 -24.66 4.41 11.90
N SER A 89 -24.49 3.22 12.49
CA SER A 89 -24.75 2.93 13.89
C SER A 89 -23.96 1.69 14.33
N THR A 90 -23.88 1.48 15.64
CA THR A 90 -23.30 0.25 16.20
C THR A 90 -24.05 -0.98 15.71
N VAL A 91 -23.30 -2.00 15.29
CA VAL A 91 -23.84 -3.32 14.96
C VAL A 91 -24.33 -3.96 16.26
N PRO A 92 -25.59 -4.39 16.36
CA PRO A 92 -26.06 -4.80 17.66
C PRO A 92 -25.41 -6.11 18.13
N GLY A 93 -25.07 -6.15 19.42
CA GLY A 93 -24.19 -7.16 19.99
C GLY A 93 -22.68 -6.87 19.87
N MET A 94 -22.29 -5.79 19.18
CA MET A 94 -20.92 -5.26 19.15
C MET A 94 -20.82 -4.01 20.04
N PRO A 95 -19.63 -3.71 20.59
CA PRO A 95 -19.40 -2.49 21.35
C PRO A 95 -19.42 -1.25 20.45
N GLY A 96 -19.89 -0.12 20.98
CA GLY A 96 -19.90 1.15 20.26
C GLY A 96 -20.95 2.12 20.79
N MET A 97 -21.03 3.29 20.16
CA MET A 97 -22.05 4.29 20.50
C MET A 97 -23.42 3.80 20.00
N GLY A 98 -24.35 3.52 20.91
CA GLY A 98 -25.67 2.95 20.57
C GLY A 98 -26.49 3.76 19.56
N THR A 99 -26.17 5.03 19.31
CA THR A 99 -26.77 5.86 18.24
C THR A 99 -25.75 6.79 17.60
N GLY A 100 -25.81 6.97 16.27
CA GLY A 100 -24.96 7.88 15.52
C GLY A 100 -23.80 7.17 14.80
N PRO A 101 -23.05 7.91 13.96
CA PRO A 101 -21.96 7.36 13.19
C PRO A 101 -20.84 6.83 14.08
N VAL A 102 -20.29 5.66 13.74
CA VAL A 102 -19.21 4.99 14.50
C VAL A 102 -18.05 4.61 13.58
N PRO A 103 -16.79 4.76 14.01
CA PRO A 103 -15.66 4.26 13.26
C PRO A 103 -15.56 2.74 13.46
N VAL A 104 -15.44 1.99 12.37
CA VAL A 104 -15.25 0.54 12.37
C VAL A 104 -13.98 0.24 11.58
N LEU A 105 -13.03 -0.46 12.17
CA LEU A 105 -11.84 -0.91 11.45
C LEU A 105 -12.16 -2.19 10.68
N ARG A 106 -11.49 -2.39 9.53
CA ARG A 106 -11.52 -3.67 8.81
C ARG A 106 -10.12 -4.18 8.65
N MET A 107 -9.92 -5.44 9.03
CA MET A 107 -8.74 -6.20 8.66
C MET A 107 -9.09 -7.15 7.54
N PHE A 108 -8.31 -7.09 6.46
CA PHE A 108 -8.35 -8.07 5.38
C PHE A 108 -7.16 -9.01 5.52
N GLY A 109 -7.39 -10.31 5.33
CA GLY A 109 -6.32 -11.28 5.46
C GLY A 109 -6.67 -12.66 4.94
N VAL A 110 -5.78 -13.60 5.22
CA VAL A 110 -5.80 -14.95 4.66
C VAL A 110 -5.55 -15.98 5.76
N THR A 111 -6.38 -17.01 5.82
CA THR A 111 -6.15 -18.19 6.69
C THR A 111 -4.97 -19.01 6.20
N SER A 112 -4.44 -19.94 7.02
CA SER A 112 -3.41 -20.90 6.58
C SER A 112 -3.84 -21.73 5.37
N ASP A 113 -5.14 -21.97 5.22
CA ASP A 113 -5.73 -22.77 4.14
C ASP A 113 -6.05 -21.94 2.88
N GLY A 114 -5.66 -20.66 2.86
CA GLY A 114 -5.84 -19.80 1.68
C GLY A 114 -7.23 -19.18 1.53
N ASN A 115 -8.06 -19.20 2.57
CA ASN A 115 -9.37 -18.53 2.56
C ASN A 115 -9.26 -17.03 2.88
N SER A 116 -9.97 -16.18 2.14
CA SER A 116 -9.98 -14.74 2.41
C SER A 116 -10.95 -14.34 3.52
N VAL A 117 -10.48 -13.47 4.41
CA VAL A 117 -11.19 -13.02 5.61
C VAL A 117 -11.32 -11.50 5.60
N CYS A 118 -12.50 -11.01 5.96
CA CYS A 118 -12.72 -9.63 6.41
C CYS A 118 -13.24 -9.66 7.85
N SER A 119 -12.47 -9.10 8.78
CA SER A 119 -12.88 -8.91 10.17
C SER A 119 -13.19 -7.44 10.43
N HIS A 120 -14.45 -7.16 10.76
CA HIS A 120 -14.94 -5.84 11.19
C HIS A 120 -14.74 -5.71 12.69
N ILE A 121 -13.93 -4.73 13.10
CA ILE A 121 -13.50 -4.54 14.48
C ILE A 121 -14.20 -3.31 15.06
N HIS A 122 -14.99 -3.54 16.11
CA HIS A 122 -15.89 -2.55 16.70
C HIS A 122 -15.40 -2.05 18.05
N GLY A 123 -15.85 -0.85 18.44
CA GLY A 123 -15.66 -0.30 19.79
C GLY A 123 -14.40 0.52 20.00
N PHE A 124 -13.45 0.55 19.05
CA PHE A 124 -12.26 1.37 19.17
C PHE A 124 -12.54 2.84 18.82
N LEU A 125 -12.23 3.76 19.73
CA LEU A 125 -12.50 5.19 19.56
C LEU A 125 -11.19 6.00 19.52
N PRO A 126 -11.13 7.07 18.70
CA PRO A 126 -9.98 7.97 18.65
C PRO A 126 -9.89 8.87 19.89
N TYR A 127 -8.67 9.18 20.33
CA TYR A 127 -8.41 10.08 21.45
C TYR A 127 -7.05 10.75 21.35
N PHE A 128 -6.86 11.77 22.17
CA PHE A 128 -5.59 12.46 22.40
C PHE A 128 -5.47 12.89 23.86
N PHE A 129 -4.36 13.50 24.25
CA PHE A 129 -4.13 13.92 25.63
C PHE A 129 -3.77 15.41 25.75
N VAL A 130 -4.14 15.99 26.88
CA VAL A 130 -3.72 17.33 27.34
C VAL A 130 -3.36 17.27 28.83
N PRO A 131 -2.44 18.10 29.33
CA PRO A 131 -2.14 18.14 30.77
C PRO A 131 -3.37 18.59 31.56
N ALA A 132 -3.59 18.01 32.75
CA ALA A 132 -4.61 18.48 33.66
C ALA A 132 -4.13 19.77 34.36
N PRO A 133 -4.97 20.81 34.46
CA PRO A 133 -4.66 22.00 35.25
C PRO A 133 -4.39 21.66 36.72
N ARG A 134 -3.65 22.53 37.42
CA ARG A 134 -3.47 22.39 38.86
C ARG A 134 -4.84 22.39 39.55
N ASP A 135 -5.02 21.51 40.53
CA ASP A 135 -6.27 21.31 41.28
C ASP A 135 -7.46 20.80 40.44
N PHE A 136 -7.21 20.34 39.20
CA PHE A 136 -8.19 19.62 38.41
C PHE A 136 -8.49 18.24 39.03
N SER A 137 -9.75 17.82 38.92
CA SER A 137 -10.24 16.58 39.55
C SER A 137 -11.29 15.93 38.65
N THR A 138 -11.68 14.70 38.96
CA THR A 138 -12.66 13.93 38.18
C THR A 138 -14.02 14.64 38.08
N GLN A 139 -14.38 15.46 39.06
CA GLN A 139 -15.63 16.24 39.06
C GLN A 139 -15.68 17.27 37.92
N HIS A 140 -14.53 17.76 37.48
CA HIS A 140 -14.42 18.76 36.41
C HIS A 140 -14.46 18.15 35.00
N CYS A 141 -14.29 16.83 34.87
CA CYS A 141 -14.23 16.14 33.58
C CYS A 141 -15.52 16.33 32.75
N ALA A 142 -16.69 16.24 33.39
CA ALA A 142 -17.97 16.41 32.71
C ALA A 142 -18.13 17.83 32.13
N THR A 143 -17.71 18.85 32.89
CA THR A 143 -17.73 20.25 32.44
C THR A 143 -16.76 20.48 31.29
N PHE A 144 -15.53 19.96 31.38
CA PHE A 144 -14.55 20.03 30.29
C PHE A 144 -15.09 19.36 29.02
N ARG A 145 -15.62 18.13 29.13
CA ARG A 145 -16.21 17.39 28.02
C ARG A 145 -17.32 18.20 27.36
N SER A 146 -18.26 18.74 28.15
CA SER A 146 -19.38 19.52 27.65
C SER A 146 -18.94 20.80 26.93
N ALA A 147 -17.96 21.52 27.49
CA ALA A 147 -17.40 22.72 26.88
C ALA A 147 -16.73 22.42 25.54
N LEU A 148 -15.87 21.39 25.47
CA LEU A 148 -15.21 21.00 24.23
C LEU A 148 -16.19 20.44 23.20
N ASN A 149 -17.15 19.61 23.62
CA ASN A 149 -18.19 19.11 22.75
C ASN A 149 -18.98 20.26 22.11
N THR A 150 -19.36 21.26 22.91
CA THR A 150 -20.09 22.43 22.42
C THR A 150 -19.28 23.22 21.40
N ALA A 151 -17.98 23.44 21.67
CA ALA A 151 -17.08 24.13 20.76
C ALA A 151 -16.94 23.38 19.42
N VAL A 152 -16.67 22.07 19.47
CA VAL A 152 -16.50 21.23 18.26
C VAL A 152 -17.83 21.14 17.48
N MET A 153 -18.95 20.90 18.16
CA MET A 153 -20.28 20.86 17.52
C MET A 153 -20.71 22.22 16.94
N GLY A 154 -20.16 23.31 17.47
CA GLY A 154 -20.33 24.68 16.96
C GLY A 154 -19.46 25.00 15.74
N ASP A 155 -18.35 24.29 15.54
CA ASP A 155 -17.49 24.36 14.35
C ASP A 155 -18.08 23.57 13.17
N LEU A 156 -18.85 22.52 13.46
CA LEU A 156 -19.47 21.61 12.49
C LEU A 156 -20.78 22.11 11.83
N ARG A 157 -21.15 23.39 11.95
CA ARG A 157 -22.51 23.93 11.64
C ARG A 157 -23.10 23.53 10.27
N SER A 158 -22.28 23.20 9.28
CA SER A 158 -22.71 22.82 7.91
C SER A 158 -22.51 21.33 7.56
N SER A 159 -21.90 20.52 8.43
CA SER A 159 -21.46 19.15 8.13
C SER A 159 -21.58 18.24 9.34
N ARG A 160 -22.76 18.23 9.98
CA ARG A 160 -22.98 17.45 11.20
C ARG A 160 -23.03 15.94 10.99
N ASP A 161 -23.23 15.42 9.78
CA ASP A 161 -23.21 13.98 9.46
C ASP A 161 -23.93 13.07 10.49
N ASN A 162 -25.07 13.52 11.04
CA ASN A 162 -25.81 12.85 12.12
C ASN A 162 -24.99 12.59 13.42
N ILE A 163 -23.87 13.27 13.60
CA ILE A 163 -23.07 13.30 14.83
C ILE A 163 -23.89 13.98 15.92
N ARG A 164 -24.20 13.25 16.99
CA ARG A 164 -24.92 13.76 18.17
C ARG A 164 -23.95 14.37 19.18
N GLU A 165 -22.85 13.67 19.42
CA GLU A 165 -21.77 14.10 20.31
C GLU A 165 -20.42 13.90 19.61
N ALA A 166 -19.61 14.96 19.64
CA ALA A 166 -18.25 14.96 19.09
C ALA A 166 -17.22 14.48 20.12
N VAL A 167 -17.37 14.90 21.39
CA VAL A 167 -16.47 14.52 22.49
C VAL A 167 -17.21 13.62 23.45
N LEU A 168 -16.77 12.36 23.55
CA LEU A 168 -17.48 11.30 24.24
C LEU A 168 -17.08 11.20 25.70
N ALA A 169 -15.79 11.30 25.98
CA ALA A 169 -15.26 11.14 27.33
C ALA A 169 -14.05 12.06 27.54
N VAL A 170 -13.90 12.48 28.78
CA VAL A 170 -12.70 13.14 29.30
C VAL A 170 -12.36 12.41 30.59
N GLU A 171 -11.19 11.79 30.64
CA GLU A 171 -10.80 10.93 31.75
C GLU A 171 -9.43 11.36 32.29
N MET A 172 -9.27 11.40 33.60
CA MET A 172 -7.97 11.66 34.21
C MET A 172 -7.08 10.42 34.16
N CYS A 173 -5.81 10.61 33.84
CA CYS A 173 -4.80 9.56 33.86
C CYS A 173 -3.45 10.13 34.31
N ARG A 174 -2.60 9.30 34.93
CA ARG A 174 -1.24 9.69 35.30
C ARG A 174 -0.26 9.23 34.23
N LYS A 175 0.49 10.16 33.65
CA LYS A 175 1.46 9.92 32.59
C LYS A 175 2.66 10.85 32.76
N SER A 176 3.72 10.64 31.99
CA SER A 176 4.81 11.62 31.88
C SER A 176 5.08 11.96 30.40
N SER A 177 5.71 13.10 30.14
CA SER A 177 6.11 13.47 28.78
C SER A 177 7.33 12.67 28.37
N ILE A 178 7.40 12.22 27.11
CA ILE A 178 8.62 11.62 26.57
C ILE A 178 9.76 12.64 26.41
N TYR A 179 9.44 13.94 26.36
CA TYR A 179 10.40 15.00 26.07
C TYR A 179 10.93 15.62 27.37
N GLY A 180 12.14 15.21 27.74
CA GLY A 180 12.83 15.60 28.96
C GLY A 180 12.81 14.51 30.04
N PHE A 181 13.80 14.56 30.93
CA PHE A 181 13.83 13.73 32.12
C PHE A 181 13.20 14.46 33.30
N TYR A 182 12.11 13.90 33.83
CA TYR A 182 11.37 14.45 34.97
C TYR A 182 11.57 13.60 36.23
N PHE A 183 12.72 12.92 36.38
CA PHE A 183 13.05 12.15 37.59
C PHE A 183 11.99 11.10 37.98
N ASN A 184 11.35 10.50 36.96
CA ASN A 184 10.23 9.56 37.09
C ASN A 184 8.98 10.14 37.76
N GLU A 185 8.84 11.47 37.83
CA GLU A 185 7.62 12.12 38.28
C GLU A 185 6.52 12.01 37.21
N MET A 186 5.32 11.67 37.69
CA MET A 186 4.12 11.50 36.88
C MET A 186 3.17 12.68 37.13
N SER A 187 2.68 13.25 36.04
CA SER A 187 1.72 14.35 36.04
C SER A 187 0.32 13.85 35.70
N ASP A 188 -0.68 14.61 36.11
CA ASP A 188 -2.07 14.34 35.72
C ASP A 188 -2.32 14.86 34.30
N PHE A 189 -2.94 14.02 33.48
CA PHE A 189 -3.35 14.29 32.11
C PHE A 189 -4.84 13.99 31.94
N LEU A 190 -5.46 14.66 30.97
CA LEU A 190 -6.81 14.40 30.50
C LEU A 190 -6.73 13.65 29.18
N ARG A 191 -7.27 12.44 29.14
CA ARG A 191 -7.54 11.69 27.91
C ARG A 191 -8.86 12.18 27.34
N VAL A 192 -8.84 12.73 26.13
CA VAL A 192 -10.01 13.26 25.43
C VAL A 192 -10.39 12.30 24.31
N THR A 193 -11.51 11.60 24.48
CA THR A 193 -12.04 10.64 23.49
C THR A 193 -13.09 11.31 22.61
N VAL A 194 -12.95 11.18 21.29
CA VAL A 194 -13.87 11.76 20.30
C VAL A 194 -14.58 10.68 19.50
N SER A 195 -15.72 11.00 18.88
CA SER A 195 -16.56 10.00 18.22
C SER A 195 -16.05 9.52 16.88
N LEU A 196 -15.33 10.34 16.12
CA LEU A 196 -14.82 9.99 14.79
C LEU A 196 -13.38 10.49 14.60
N PRO A 197 -12.52 9.77 13.85
CA PRO A 197 -11.12 10.16 13.65
C PRO A 197 -10.95 11.59 13.12
N LYS A 198 -11.82 11.99 12.19
CA LYS A 198 -11.83 13.35 11.61
C LYS A 198 -12.05 14.47 12.65
N LEU A 199 -12.58 14.15 13.82
CA LEU A 199 -12.87 15.12 14.89
C LEU A 199 -11.67 15.39 15.81
N VAL A 200 -10.60 14.61 15.73
CA VAL A 200 -9.37 14.86 16.50
C VAL A 200 -8.76 16.21 16.13
N ALA A 201 -8.69 16.53 14.84
CA ALA A 201 -8.11 17.79 14.36
C ALA A 201 -8.85 19.06 14.84
N PRO A 202 -10.20 19.19 14.72
CA PRO A 202 -10.91 20.33 15.28
C PRO A 202 -10.90 20.34 16.81
N ALA A 203 -11.03 19.18 17.48
CA ALA A 203 -10.94 19.12 18.95
C ALA A 203 -9.58 19.61 19.47
N ARG A 204 -8.47 19.16 18.85
CA ARG A 204 -7.11 19.64 19.13
C ARG A 204 -6.99 21.16 18.95
N ARG A 205 -7.59 21.72 17.90
CA ARG A 205 -7.53 23.17 17.63
C ARG A 205 -8.32 23.99 18.66
N LEU A 206 -9.46 23.47 19.10
CA LEU A 206 -10.41 24.19 19.94
C LEU A 206 -10.22 23.96 21.44
N VAL A 207 -9.39 23.00 21.86
CA VAL A 207 -9.16 22.71 23.28
C VAL A 207 -8.55 23.89 24.04
N SER A 208 -7.73 24.72 23.40
CA SER A 208 -7.22 25.97 23.99
C SER A 208 -8.22 27.14 23.92
N CYS A 209 -9.36 26.97 23.26
CA CYS A 209 -10.40 28.00 23.09
C CYS A 209 -11.55 27.87 24.09
N ILE A 210 -11.62 26.78 24.86
CA ILE A 210 -12.70 26.54 25.82
C ILE A 210 -12.37 27.15 27.19
N SER A 211 -13.42 27.54 27.92
CA SER A 211 -13.32 27.99 29.31
C SER A 211 -13.97 26.96 30.23
N VAL A 212 -13.23 26.47 31.22
CA VAL A 212 -13.70 25.46 32.19
C VAL A 212 -13.57 26.04 33.59
N PRO A 213 -14.68 26.40 34.26
CA PRO A 213 -14.62 26.87 35.65
C PRO A 213 -14.10 25.79 36.61
N PRO A 214 -13.31 26.16 37.64
CA PRO A 214 -12.80 27.50 37.96
C PRO A 214 -11.53 27.92 37.19
N PHE A 215 -10.99 27.06 36.33
CA PHE A 215 -9.70 27.22 35.67
C PHE A 215 -9.66 28.28 34.55
N GLY A 216 -10.82 28.66 34.02
CA GLY A 216 -10.93 29.60 32.91
C GLY A 216 -10.44 28.99 31.59
N GLN A 217 -9.87 29.82 30.73
CA GLN A 217 -9.28 29.39 29.46
C GLN A 217 -7.78 29.12 29.64
N ILE A 218 -7.33 27.96 29.19
CA ILE A 218 -5.94 27.49 29.30
C ILE A 218 -5.43 27.17 27.91
N ASP A 219 -4.18 27.57 27.63
CA ASP A 219 -3.47 27.10 26.45
C ASP A 219 -2.81 25.75 26.73
N TYR A 220 -3.29 24.69 26.07
CA TYR A 220 -2.85 23.32 26.32
C TYR A 220 -1.76 22.90 25.34
N GLN A 221 -0.65 22.37 25.85
CA GLN A 221 0.23 21.51 25.06
C GLN A 221 -0.51 20.20 24.77
N VAL A 222 -0.73 19.90 23.49
CA VAL A 222 -1.41 18.68 23.07
C VAL A 222 -0.41 17.55 22.84
N TYR A 223 -0.81 16.33 23.19
CA TYR A 223 -0.04 15.11 23.02
C TYR A 223 -0.82 14.13 22.15
N GLU A 224 -0.09 13.41 21.29
CA GLU A 224 -0.61 12.29 20.47
C GLU A 224 -1.82 12.59 19.57
N ALA A 225 -2.10 13.86 19.25
CA ALA A 225 -3.22 14.27 18.40
C ALA A 225 -2.91 14.31 16.89
N ASN A 226 -1.82 13.68 16.44
CA ASN A 226 -1.40 13.61 15.04
C ASN A 226 -0.93 12.18 14.69
N ILE A 227 -1.72 11.19 15.08
CA ILE A 227 -1.47 9.77 14.83
C ILE A 227 -2.61 9.26 13.96
N ASP A 228 -2.25 8.56 12.88
CA ASP A 228 -3.22 7.91 11.99
C ASP A 228 -4.05 6.87 12.81
N PHE A 229 -5.35 6.78 12.56
CA PHE A 229 -6.27 6.02 13.42
C PHE A 229 -5.94 4.53 13.47
N GLU A 230 -5.54 3.98 12.33
CA GLU A 230 -5.10 2.60 12.14
C GLU A 230 -3.80 2.34 12.91
N VAL A 231 -2.84 3.29 12.87
CA VAL A 231 -1.59 3.19 13.63
C VAL A 231 -1.87 3.25 15.13
N ARG A 232 -2.77 4.14 15.57
CA ARG A 232 -3.20 4.21 16.98
C ARG A 232 -3.79 2.87 17.43
N PHE A 233 -4.72 2.33 16.64
CA PHE A 233 -5.34 1.04 16.90
C PHE A 233 -4.29 -0.08 17.00
N MET A 234 -3.35 -0.15 16.05
CA MET A 234 -2.29 -1.16 16.02
C MET A 234 -1.33 -1.06 17.23
N VAL A 235 -1.00 0.16 17.67
CA VAL A 235 -0.18 0.38 18.86
C VAL A 235 -0.89 -0.09 20.13
N ASP A 236 -2.19 0.22 20.27
CA ASP A 236 -2.95 -0.07 21.48
C ASP A 236 -3.32 -1.55 21.63
N THR A 237 -3.55 -2.24 20.52
CA THR A 237 -3.92 -3.66 20.49
C THR A 237 -2.73 -4.60 20.29
N GLY A 238 -1.52 -4.06 20.11
CA GLY A 238 -0.31 -4.85 19.86
C GLY A 238 -0.16 -5.35 18.43
N VAL A 239 -1.16 -5.17 17.56
CA VAL A 239 -1.12 -5.58 16.15
C VAL A 239 0.06 -4.94 15.41
N VAL A 240 0.85 -5.73 14.71
CA VAL A 240 1.88 -5.26 13.76
C VAL A 240 1.52 -5.63 12.32
N GLY A 241 2.24 -5.07 11.34
CA GLY A 241 2.02 -5.40 9.94
C GLY A 241 2.25 -6.89 9.67
N CYS A 242 1.38 -7.53 8.88
CA CYS A 242 1.52 -8.94 8.49
C CYS A 242 1.55 -9.92 9.68
N SER A 243 0.91 -9.56 10.79
CA SER A 243 0.75 -10.41 11.98
C SER A 243 -0.40 -11.39 11.83
N TRP A 244 -0.33 -12.48 12.60
CA TRP A 244 -1.44 -13.43 12.75
C TRP A 244 -2.41 -12.92 13.81
N ILE A 245 -3.69 -12.99 13.47
CA ILE A 245 -4.82 -12.58 14.29
C ILE A 245 -5.68 -13.82 14.55
N GLU A 246 -6.06 -14.01 15.81
CA GLU A 246 -6.97 -15.06 16.23
C GLU A 246 -8.23 -14.43 16.83
N LEU A 247 -9.38 -14.89 16.36
CA LEU A 247 -10.69 -14.60 16.94
C LEU A 247 -11.13 -15.84 17.74
N PRO A 248 -11.13 -15.79 19.08
CA PRO A 248 -11.49 -16.95 19.89
C PRO A 248 -12.94 -17.40 19.70
N ALA A 249 -13.21 -18.67 19.99
CA ALA A 249 -14.58 -19.20 20.02
C ALA A 249 -15.49 -18.39 20.96
N GLY A 250 -16.71 -18.12 20.52
CA GLY A 250 -17.73 -17.33 21.20
C GLY A 250 -17.54 -15.81 21.12
N LYS A 251 -16.44 -15.33 20.51
CA LYS A 251 -16.08 -13.89 20.49
C LYS A 251 -16.36 -13.19 19.18
N TYR A 252 -16.47 -13.92 18.08
CA TYR A 252 -16.80 -13.36 16.77
C TYR A 252 -18.16 -13.86 16.28
N ARG A 253 -18.70 -13.17 15.28
CA ARG A 253 -19.99 -13.52 14.68
C ARG A 253 -19.92 -13.36 13.17
N PHE A 254 -20.55 -14.26 12.42
CA PHE A 254 -20.72 -14.07 10.98
C PHE A 254 -21.74 -12.98 10.70
N ARG A 255 -21.49 -12.16 9.68
CA ARG A 255 -22.43 -11.09 9.27
C ARG A 255 -23.76 -11.61 8.72
N ASN A 256 -23.73 -12.73 8.02
CA ASN A 256 -24.91 -13.30 7.38
C ASN A 256 -25.86 -14.05 8.33
N GLN A 257 -25.53 -14.18 9.63
CA GLN A 257 -26.31 -14.99 10.57
C GLN A 257 -27.40 -14.15 11.26
N SER A 258 -28.68 -14.48 11.03
CA SER A 258 -29.80 -13.94 11.82
C SER A 258 -29.79 -14.58 13.21
N GLN A 259 -29.93 -13.79 14.29
CA GLN A 259 -30.08 -14.34 15.64
C GLN A 259 -31.53 -14.26 16.13
N THR A 260 -31.99 -15.38 16.68
CA THR A 260 -33.00 -15.43 17.75
C THR A 260 -32.29 -15.15 19.07
N CYS A 261 -32.75 -14.15 19.81
CA CYS A 261 -32.12 -13.73 21.06
C CYS A 261 -32.34 -14.82 22.13
N GLY A 262 -31.27 -15.49 22.57
CA GLY A 262 -31.29 -16.32 23.77
C GLY A 262 -31.48 -15.44 25.01
N THR A 263 -32.34 -15.87 25.93
CA THR A 263 -32.69 -15.21 27.19
C THR A 263 -31.50 -15.10 28.14
N GLY A 264 -30.64 -14.12 27.92
CA GLY A 264 -29.71 -13.59 28.93
C GLY A 264 -30.38 -12.41 29.64
N THR A 265 -30.51 -12.49 30.95
CA THR A 265 -31.18 -11.55 31.86
C THR A 265 -30.94 -10.07 31.54
N LEU A 266 -31.83 -9.49 30.74
CA LEU A 266 -32.12 -8.06 30.74
C LEU A 266 -33.15 -7.80 31.84
N ILE A 267 -32.75 -7.08 32.89
CA ILE A 267 -33.70 -6.46 33.80
C ILE A 267 -34.34 -5.31 33.02
N GLY A 268 -35.48 -5.60 32.39
CA GLY A 268 -36.26 -4.64 31.61
C GLY A 268 -37.10 -5.34 30.56
N GLY A 269 -38.37 -5.59 30.87
CA GLY A 269 -39.33 -6.21 29.97
C GLY A 269 -39.47 -5.43 28.66
N GLY A 270 -38.96 -6.01 27.58
CA GLY A 270 -39.18 -5.60 26.20
C GLY A 270 -39.00 -6.83 25.32
N GLY A 271 -40.01 -7.15 24.51
CA GLY A 271 -40.05 -8.37 23.71
C GLY A 271 -38.81 -8.58 22.84
N ALA A 272 -38.46 -9.85 22.61
CA ALA A 272 -37.40 -10.26 21.71
C ALA A 272 -37.67 -9.73 20.29
N SER A 273 -37.12 -8.57 19.96
CA SER A 273 -37.06 -8.09 18.58
C SER A 273 -36.03 -8.95 17.86
N GLU A 274 -36.47 -9.76 16.90
CA GLU A 274 -35.57 -10.38 15.92
C GLU A 274 -34.68 -9.29 15.33
N MET A 275 -33.37 -9.46 15.51
CA MET A 275 -32.38 -8.51 15.04
C MET A 275 -32.10 -8.82 13.58
N LYS A 276 -32.39 -7.87 12.68
CA LYS A 276 -32.13 -8.07 11.25
C LYS A 276 -30.63 -8.33 11.03
N PRO A 277 -30.25 -9.39 10.31
CA PRO A 277 -28.86 -9.68 10.01
C PRO A 277 -28.22 -8.51 9.24
N HIS A 278 -26.98 -8.19 9.57
CA HIS A 278 -26.21 -7.15 8.88
C HIS A 278 -25.54 -7.78 7.66
N PRO A 279 -26.00 -7.52 6.42
CA PRO A 279 -25.53 -8.27 5.26
C PRO A 279 -24.01 -8.11 5.05
N PRO A 280 -23.32 -9.15 4.54
CA PRO A 280 -21.94 -9.03 4.09
C PRO A 280 -21.79 -7.92 3.06
N VAL A 281 -20.81 -7.04 3.24
CA VAL A 281 -20.54 -5.91 2.34
C VAL A 281 -19.28 -6.13 1.51
N THR A 282 -18.56 -7.22 1.76
CA THR A 282 -17.33 -7.57 1.07
C THR A 282 -17.48 -8.80 0.18
N ARG A 283 -16.45 -9.08 -0.60
CA ARG A 283 -16.30 -10.26 -1.46
C ARG A 283 -15.46 -11.36 -0.80
N CYS A 284 -15.05 -11.18 0.46
CA CYS A 284 -14.29 -12.20 1.19
C CYS A 284 -15.15 -13.43 1.44
N GLN A 285 -14.53 -14.60 1.53
CA GLN A 285 -15.23 -15.86 1.80
C GLN A 285 -15.77 -15.91 3.23
N ILE A 286 -15.02 -15.33 4.18
CA ILE A 286 -15.36 -15.24 5.59
C ILE A 286 -15.48 -13.76 5.95
N GLU A 287 -16.66 -13.33 6.42
CA GLU A 287 -16.90 -11.96 6.88
C GLU A 287 -17.53 -11.97 8.27
N VAL A 288 -16.82 -11.40 9.24
CA VAL A 288 -17.14 -11.49 10.67
C VAL A 288 -17.09 -10.13 11.36
N ASP A 289 -17.85 -9.98 12.43
CA ASP A 289 -17.78 -8.85 13.36
C ASP A 289 -17.17 -9.32 14.70
N VAL A 290 -16.28 -8.51 15.28
CA VAL A 290 -15.63 -8.78 16.58
C VAL A 290 -15.38 -7.47 17.35
N SER A 291 -15.35 -7.54 18.69
CA SER A 291 -14.90 -6.43 19.54
C SER A 291 -13.39 -6.22 19.42
N TYR A 292 -12.93 -4.97 19.49
CA TYR A 292 -11.49 -4.67 19.55
C TYR A 292 -10.79 -5.23 20.80
N GLU A 293 -11.55 -5.62 21.83
CA GLU A 293 -11.03 -6.18 23.08
C GLU A 293 -10.96 -7.71 23.08
N ASP A 294 -11.61 -8.37 22.10
CA ASP A 294 -11.83 -9.82 22.15
C ASP A 294 -10.92 -10.63 21.20
N PHE A 295 -10.20 -10.00 20.27
CA PHE A 295 -9.26 -10.70 19.40
C PHE A 295 -7.85 -10.77 20.01
N ILE A 296 -7.06 -11.74 19.55
CA ILE A 296 -5.67 -11.94 19.95
C ILE A 296 -4.77 -11.57 18.77
N SER A 297 -3.77 -10.73 19.02
CA SER A 297 -2.67 -10.51 18.08
C SER A 297 -1.45 -11.29 18.53
N HIS A 298 -1.01 -12.25 17.71
CA HIS A 298 0.14 -13.10 18.02
C HIS A 298 1.45 -12.38 17.73
N LEU A 299 2.47 -12.63 18.55
CA LEU A 299 3.85 -12.22 18.27
C LEU A 299 4.45 -13.08 17.16
N GLN A 300 5.33 -12.52 16.34
CA GLN A 300 5.90 -13.18 15.15
C GLN A 300 7.07 -14.09 15.54
N GLU A 301 6.78 -15.09 16.35
CA GLU A 301 7.72 -16.08 16.88
C GLU A 301 7.14 -17.49 16.73
N GLY A 302 8.00 -18.50 16.63
CA GLY A 302 7.58 -19.89 16.46
C GLY A 302 6.69 -20.08 15.21
N GLU A 303 5.54 -20.74 15.39
CA GLU A 303 4.59 -21.00 14.29
C GLU A 303 4.04 -19.72 13.64
N TRP A 304 3.93 -18.64 14.41
CA TRP A 304 3.41 -17.34 13.95
C TRP A 304 4.41 -16.54 13.11
N GLN A 305 5.61 -17.07 12.86
CA GLN A 305 6.52 -16.54 11.84
C GLN A 305 6.09 -16.88 10.41
N ALA A 306 5.29 -17.94 10.25
CA ALA A 306 4.81 -18.39 8.96
C ALA A 306 4.09 -17.27 8.19
N ILE A 307 4.04 -17.43 6.88
CA ILE A 307 3.34 -16.54 5.96
C ILE A 307 2.20 -17.35 5.35
N ALA A 308 0.99 -16.80 5.35
CA ALA A 308 -0.16 -17.42 4.72
C ALA A 308 0.07 -17.58 3.20
N PRO A 309 -0.64 -18.49 2.50
CA PRO A 309 -0.55 -18.64 1.05
C PRO A 309 -1.27 -17.48 0.33
N VAL A 310 -0.62 -16.31 0.38
CA VAL A 310 -1.07 -15.05 -0.23
C VAL A 310 -1.09 -15.21 -1.76
N ARG A 311 -2.19 -14.82 -2.40
CA ARG A 311 -2.30 -14.80 -3.87
C ARG A 311 -1.69 -13.51 -4.42
N ILE A 312 -0.69 -13.66 -5.28
CA ILE A 312 0.01 -12.55 -5.94
C ILE A 312 -0.37 -12.58 -7.41
N LEU A 313 -1.03 -11.52 -7.89
CA LEU A 313 -1.35 -11.32 -9.30
C LEU A 313 -0.39 -10.30 -9.89
N SER A 314 0.34 -10.68 -10.93
CA SER A 314 1.02 -9.75 -11.84
C SER A 314 0.21 -9.60 -13.11
N PHE A 315 0.11 -8.39 -13.63
CA PHE A 315 -0.55 -8.14 -14.91
C PHE A 315 0.15 -7.04 -15.70
N ASP A 316 -0.08 -7.06 -17.01
CA ASP A 316 0.43 -6.10 -17.99
C ASP A 316 -0.64 -5.85 -19.07
N ILE A 317 -0.67 -4.66 -19.67
CA ILE A 317 -1.63 -4.30 -20.72
C ILE A 317 -0.93 -3.84 -21.99
N GLU A 318 -1.56 -4.14 -23.12
CA GLU A 318 -1.18 -3.58 -24.41
C GLU A 318 -2.28 -2.70 -24.99
N CYS A 319 -1.86 -1.60 -25.62
CA CYS A 319 -2.74 -0.59 -26.20
C CYS A 319 -2.36 -0.30 -27.65
N ALA A 320 -3.34 -0.26 -28.56
CA ALA A 320 -3.08 0.12 -29.96
C ALA A 320 -3.30 1.62 -30.18
N ALA A 321 -2.22 2.39 -30.31
CA ALA A 321 -2.32 3.81 -30.63
C ALA A 321 -2.83 4.01 -32.06
N LYS A 322 -3.82 4.91 -32.25
CA LYS A 322 -4.34 5.28 -33.59
C LYS A 322 -3.29 5.93 -34.48
N LYS A 323 -2.39 6.71 -33.90
CA LYS A 323 -1.27 7.32 -34.61
C LYS A 323 -0.03 6.48 -34.36
N LYS A 324 0.56 5.96 -35.44
CA LYS A 324 1.79 5.15 -35.38
C LYS A 324 2.90 5.91 -34.65
N GLY A 325 3.47 5.27 -33.62
CA GLY A 325 4.54 5.83 -32.78
C GLY A 325 4.10 6.89 -31.76
N ALA A 326 2.79 7.18 -31.63
CA ALA A 326 2.29 8.04 -30.56
C ALA A 326 2.14 7.25 -29.25
N PHE A 327 2.22 7.96 -28.13
CA PHE A 327 1.85 7.40 -26.83
C PHE A 327 0.32 7.22 -26.76
N PRO A 328 -0.19 6.10 -26.23
CA PRO A 328 -1.62 5.81 -26.22
C PRO A 328 -2.40 6.76 -25.29
N GLU A 329 -3.58 7.19 -25.75
CA GLU A 329 -4.53 8.02 -25.01
C GLU A 329 -5.80 7.23 -24.69
N ALA A 330 -6.10 7.00 -23.41
CA ALA A 330 -7.23 6.18 -22.97
C ALA A 330 -8.61 6.61 -23.52
N GLN A 331 -8.78 7.89 -23.86
CA GLN A 331 -10.03 8.40 -24.47
C GLN A 331 -10.26 7.89 -25.89
N ARG A 332 -9.20 7.44 -26.59
CA ARG A 332 -9.22 7.16 -28.03
C ARG A 332 -8.71 5.77 -28.36
N ASP A 333 -7.60 5.38 -27.75
CA ASP A 333 -6.83 4.20 -28.11
C ASP A 333 -7.28 2.99 -27.27
N PRO A 334 -7.66 1.87 -27.90
CA PRO A 334 -8.19 0.71 -27.21
C PRO A 334 -7.13 -0.05 -26.43
N VAL A 335 -7.56 -0.67 -25.33
CA VAL A 335 -6.84 -1.77 -24.70
C VAL A 335 -7.09 -3.01 -25.55
N ILE A 336 -6.01 -3.64 -25.99
CA ILE A 336 -6.07 -4.76 -26.94
C ILE A 336 -5.66 -6.07 -26.31
N GLN A 337 -4.81 -6.07 -25.28
CA GLN A 337 -4.47 -7.26 -24.53
C GLN A 337 -4.31 -6.96 -23.03
N ILE A 338 -4.66 -7.92 -22.19
CA ILE A 338 -4.34 -7.90 -20.75
C ILE A 338 -3.84 -9.28 -20.37
N ALA A 339 -2.55 -9.39 -20.06
CA ALA A 339 -1.94 -10.63 -19.59
C ALA A 339 -1.95 -10.69 -18.07
N ASN A 340 -2.17 -11.89 -17.51
CA ASN A 340 -2.27 -12.11 -16.08
C ASN A 340 -1.50 -13.37 -15.69
N VAL A 341 -0.72 -13.26 -14.62
CA VAL A 341 0.04 -14.36 -14.02
C VAL A 341 -0.21 -14.33 -12.52
N ALA A 342 -0.72 -15.42 -11.96
CA ALA A 342 -0.96 -15.53 -10.52
C ALA A 342 -0.18 -16.70 -9.92
N VAL A 343 0.51 -16.40 -8.81
CA VAL A 343 1.25 -17.36 -7.99
C VAL A 343 0.76 -17.31 -6.55
N LEU A 344 0.96 -18.40 -5.81
CA LEU A 344 0.87 -18.39 -4.37
C LEU A 344 2.24 -18.06 -3.79
N GLN A 345 2.28 -17.27 -2.73
CA GLN A 345 3.56 -16.95 -2.08
C GLN A 345 4.26 -18.23 -1.62
N GLY A 346 5.50 -18.41 -2.07
CA GLY A 346 6.32 -19.60 -1.78
C GLY A 346 6.30 -20.67 -2.89
N GLU A 347 5.37 -20.57 -3.84
CA GLU A 347 5.32 -21.45 -5.02
C GLU A 347 6.08 -20.82 -6.20
N THR A 348 6.77 -21.66 -6.97
CA THR A 348 7.50 -21.23 -8.17
C THR A 348 6.62 -21.23 -9.42
N GLU A 349 5.61 -22.10 -9.46
CA GLU A 349 4.73 -22.28 -10.62
C GLU A 349 3.47 -21.41 -10.52
N PRO A 350 3.10 -20.69 -11.59
CA PRO A 350 1.83 -19.98 -11.63
C PRO A 350 0.66 -20.95 -11.75
N PHE A 351 -0.35 -20.77 -10.89
CA PHE A 351 -1.60 -21.52 -10.98
C PHE A 351 -2.61 -20.86 -11.94
N VAL A 352 -2.34 -19.61 -12.36
CA VAL A 352 -3.06 -18.93 -13.45
C VAL A 352 -2.03 -18.28 -14.36
N LYS A 353 -2.17 -18.55 -15.66
CA LYS A 353 -1.50 -17.85 -16.76
C LYS A 353 -2.53 -17.68 -17.87
N ASN A 354 -3.00 -16.45 -18.08
CA ASN A 354 -4.01 -16.16 -19.09
C ASN A 354 -3.73 -14.84 -19.79
N VAL A 355 -4.33 -14.65 -20.96
CA VAL A 355 -4.29 -13.39 -21.70
C VAL A 355 -5.65 -13.12 -22.33
N PHE A 356 -6.21 -11.96 -22.02
CA PHE A 356 -7.44 -11.46 -22.63
C PHE A 356 -7.04 -10.70 -23.88
N THR A 357 -7.54 -11.08 -25.05
CA THR A 357 -7.15 -10.49 -26.34
C THR A 357 -8.36 -9.95 -27.08
N LEU A 358 -8.26 -8.72 -27.57
CA LEU A 358 -9.21 -8.13 -28.49
C LEU A 358 -8.91 -8.64 -29.90
N ASP A 359 -9.95 -9.08 -30.62
CA ASP A 359 -9.84 -9.83 -31.89
C ASP A 359 -9.23 -11.24 -31.70
N THR A 360 -9.35 -12.06 -32.74
CA THR A 360 -8.91 -13.46 -32.85
C THR A 360 -7.42 -13.63 -32.51
N CYS A 361 -7.08 -14.62 -31.70
CA CYS A 361 -5.69 -14.90 -31.32
C CYS A 361 -5.44 -16.40 -31.43
N ALA A 362 -4.31 -16.80 -32.02
CA ALA A 362 -3.94 -18.21 -32.09
C ALA A 362 -3.55 -18.74 -30.69
N PRO A 363 -3.79 -20.03 -30.40
CA PRO A 363 -3.48 -20.62 -29.09
C PRO A 363 -2.01 -20.47 -28.68
N ILE A 364 -1.77 -20.36 -27.36
CA ILE A 364 -0.44 -20.31 -26.76
C ILE A 364 -0.33 -21.48 -25.77
N ALA A 365 0.72 -22.29 -25.90
CA ALA A 365 0.95 -23.42 -24.99
C ALA A 365 1.03 -22.93 -23.53
N GLY A 366 0.35 -23.64 -22.63
CA GLY A 366 0.33 -23.33 -21.20
C GLY A 366 -0.33 -22.00 -20.81
N THR A 367 -1.04 -21.33 -21.72
CA THR A 367 -1.72 -20.04 -21.45
C THR A 367 -3.18 -20.09 -21.88
N ASP A 368 -4.10 -19.72 -20.99
CA ASP A 368 -5.53 -19.55 -21.32
C ASP A 368 -5.72 -18.27 -22.16
N VAL A 369 -5.94 -18.42 -23.47
CA VAL A 369 -6.15 -17.29 -24.38
C VAL A 369 -7.64 -17.00 -24.49
N ARG A 370 -8.07 -15.86 -23.92
CA ARG A 370 -9.47 -15.41 -23.91
C ARG A 370 -9.72 -14.39 -25.00
N VAL A 371 -10.40 -14.82 -26.06
CA VAL A 371 -10.60 -14.04 -27.28
C VAL A 371 -11.93 -13.27 -27.24
N PHE A 372 -11.85 -11.96 -27.50
CA PHE A 372 -12.99 -11.05 -27.65
C PHE A 372 -13.01 -10.50 -29.06
N ALA A 373 -13.60 -11.24 -30.00
CA ALA A 373 -13.56 -10.92 -31.43
C ALA A 373 -14.95 -10.56 -31.98
N PRO A 374 -15.02 -9.59 -32.91
CA PRO A 374 -16.22 -9.36 -33.72
C PRO A 374 -16.60 -10.60 -34.53
N GLU A 375 -17.90 -10.76 -34.81
CA GLU A 375 -18.36 -11.74 -35.79
C GLU A 375 -17.99 -11.31 -37.22
N THR A 376 -17.92 -9.99 -37.45
CA THR A 376 -17.46 -9.43 -38.72
C THR A 376 -15.94 -9.52 -38.84
N LYS A 377 -15.45 -9.92 -40.02
CA LYS A 377 -14.02 -9.88 -40.33
C LYS A 377 -13.61 -8.45 -40.67
N LEU A 378 -12.39 -8.08 -40.30
CA LEU A 378 -11.76 -6.83 -40.74
C LEU A 378 -11.79 -6.80 -42.28
N PRO A 379 -12.43 -5.79 -42.92
CA PRO A 379 -12.41 -5.68 -44.37
C PRO A 379 -10.97 -5.45 -44.85
N LYS A 380 -10.56 -6.19 -45.88
CA LYS A 380 -9.22 -6.04 -46.46
C LYS A 380 -9.17 -4.80 -47.35
N TYR A 381 -8.18 -3.95 -47.13
CA TYR A 381 -7.86 -2.85 -48.02
C TYR A 381 -6.85 -3.32 -49.06
N GLU A 382 -7.26 -3.45 -50.32
CA GLU A 382 -6.38 -3.83 -51.43
C GLU A 382 -5.77 -2.57 -52.06
N ALA A 383 -4.63 -2.13 -51.55
CA ALA A 383 -3.95 -0.90 -51.98
C ALA A 383 -3.52 -0.90 -53.47
N GLU A 384 -3.45 -2.08 -54.10
CA GLU A 384 -3.00 -2.24 -55.50
C GLU A 384 -4.13 -2.04 -56.53
N LEU A 385 -5.40 -2.05 -56.10
CA LEU A 385 -6.54 -1.72 -56.97
C LEU A 385 -7.01 -0.28 -56.71
N ARG A 386 -7.11 0.53 -57.78
CA ARG A 386 -7.83 1.81 -57.73
C ARG A 386 -9.32 1.52 -57.47
N MET A 387 -9.72 1.56 -56.20
CA MET A 387 -11.12 1.44 -55.80
C MET A 387 -11.93 2.62 -56.37
N SER A 388 -13.10 2.33 -56.93
CA SER A 388 -14.11 3.33 -57.26
C SER A 388 -14.63 4.01 -56.00
N GLU A 389 -15.21 5.21 -56.13
CA GLU A 389 -15.85 5.90 -55.00
C GLU A 389 -16.93 5.05 -54.30
N ALA A 390 -17.63 4.20 -55.05
CA ALA A 390 -18.65 3.31 -54.52
C ALA A 390 -18.03 2.19 -53.66
N GLU A 391 -16.92 1.60 -54.11
CA GLU A 391 -16.19 0.58 -53.36
C GLU A 391 -15.55 1.17 -52.10
N LEU A 392 -15.02 2.40 -52.18
CA LEU A 392 -14.47 3.10 -51.01
C LEU A 392 -15.56 3.34 -49.96
N ARG A 393 -16.74 3.82 -50.37
CA ARG A 393 -17.89 4.02 -49.45
C ARG A 393 -18.33 2.71 -48.81
N LYS A 394 -18.32 1.60 -49.56
CA LYS A 394 -18.66 0.27 -49.03
C LYS A 394 -17.62 -0.18 -47.99
N TYR A 395 -16.33 -0.07 -48.31
CA TYR A 395 -15.24 -0.40 -47.38
C TYR A 395 -15.33 0.42 -46.09
N GLU A 396 -15.54 1.75 -46.19
CA GLU A 396 -15.70 2.61 -45.01
C GLU A 396 -16.91 2.22 -44.15
N ALA A 397 -18.02 1.80 -44.77
CA ALA A 397 -19.20 1.34 -44.05
C ALA A 397 -18.95 0.01 -43.32
N GLU A 398 -18.29 -0.95 -43.97
CA GLU A 398 -17.90 -2.23 -43.38
C GLU A 398 -16.89 -2.03 -42.23
N LEU A 399 -15.91 -1.14 -42.43
CA LEU A 399 -14.92 -0.79 -41.40
C LEU A 399 -15.58 -0.15 -40.18
N ARG A 400 -16.49 0.80 -40.37
CA ARG A 400 -17.25 1.42 -39.26
C ARG A 400 -18.08 0.38 -38.50
N LYS A 401 -18.66 -0.60 -39.19
CA LYS A 401 -19.39 -1.70 -38.56
C LYS A 401 -18.45 -2.57 -37.72
N TYR A 402 -17.32 -2.97 -38.29
CA TYR A 402 -16.28 -3.73 -37.60
C TYR A 402 -15.77 -3.00 -36.34
N GLU A 403 -15.40 -1.72 -36.46
CA GLU A 403 -14.93 -0.91 -35.32
C GLU A 403 -15.99 -0.76 -34.21
N ALA A 404 -17.27 -0.72 -34.58
CA ALA A 404 -18.36 -0.66 -33.61
C ALA A 404 -18.53 -1.98 -32.85
N GLU A 405 -18.39 -3.13 -33.52
CA GLU A 405 -18.39 -4.45 -32.89
C GLU A 405 -17.15 -4.67 -32.03
N LEU A 406 -15.97 -4.26 -32.52
CA LEU A 406 -14.70 -4.35 -31.79
C LEU A 406 -14.77 -3.54 -30.48
N ARG A 407 -15.38 -2.36 -30.50
CA ARG A 407 -15.62 -1.57 -29.28
C ARG A 407 -16.53 -2.29 -28.27
N LYS A 408 -17.53 -3.05 -28.72
CA LYS A 408 -18.36 -3.88 -27.82
C LYS A 408 -17.54 -5.02 -27.23
N CYS A 409 -16.68 -5.64 -28.03
CA CYS A 409 -15.76 -6.67 -27.57
C CYS A 409 -14.80 -6.13 -26.51
N GLU A 410 -14.27 -4.92 -26.68
CA GLU A 410 -13.40 -4.26 -25.69
C GLU A 410 -14.14 -3.97 -24.38
N THR A 411 -15.38 -3.48 -24.44
CA THR A 411 -16.25 -3.32 -23.26
C THR A 411 -16.41 -4.64 -22.52
N GLN A 412 -16.65 -5.73 -23.24
CA GLN A 412 -16.79 -7.07 -22.66
C GLN A 412 -15.46 -7.56 -22.06
N LEU A 413 -14.33 -7.35 -22.74
CA LEU A 413 -12.99 -7.67 -22.25
C LEU A 413 -12.71 -7.00 -20.91
N LEU A 414 -12.96 -5.69 -20.79
CA LEU A 414 -12.75 -4.94 -19.54
C LEU A 414 -13.67 -5.46 -18.43
N LYS A 415 -14.93 -5.76 -18.75
CA LYS A 415 -15.89 -6.31 -17.78
C LYS A 415 -15.45 -7.68 -17.26
N GLU A 416 -15.09 -8.59 -18.16
CA GLU A 416 -14.64 -9.93 -17.78
C GLU A 416 -13.29 -9.91 -17.05
N TRP A 417 -12.39 -8.97 -17.37
CA TRP A 417 -11.15 -8.81 -16.60
C TRP A 417 -11.43 -8.34 -15.16
N ALA A 418 -12.37 -7.41 -14.96
CA ALA A 418 -12.79 -7.01 -13.62
C ALA A 418 -13.45 -8.16 -12.85
N GLU A 419 -14.27 -8.98 -13.52
CA GLU A 419 -14.87 -10.19 -12.94
C GLU A 419 -13.80 -11.25 -12.59
N PHE A 420 -12.81 -11.45 -13.47
CA PHE A 420 -11.65 -12.30 -13.22
C PHE A 420 -10.87 -11.85 -11.97
N LEU A 421 -10.57 -10.56 -11.84
CA LEU A 421 -9.87 -10.02 -10.67
C LEU A 421 -10.68 -10.28 -9.38
N GLN A 422 -12.00 -10.12 -9.44
CA GLN A 422 -12.89 -10.38 -8.31
C GLN A 422 -12.98 -11.87 -7.95
N GLU A 423 -12.96 -12.77 -8.94
CA GLU A 423 -13.05 -14.22 -8.75
C GLU A 423 -11.73 -14.85 -8.30
N LEU A 424 -10.61 -14.40 -8.87
CA LEU A 424 -9.26 -14.77 -8.45
C LEU A 424 -8.98 -14.33 -7.02
N ASP A 425 -9.55 -13.19 -6.62
CA ASP A 425 -9.40 -12.57 -5.31
C ASP A 425 -7.92 -12.45 -4.84
N PRO A 426 -7.03 -11.77 -5.60
CA PRO A 426 -5.64 -11.62 -5.22
C PRO A 426 -5.48 -10.72 -3.99
N ASP A 427 -4.55 -11.07 -3.11
CA ASP A 427 -4.19 -10.26 -1.95
C ASP A 427 -3.21 -9.15 -2.31
N ILE A 428 -2.32 -9.45 -3.27
CA ILE A 428 -1.31 -8.54 -3.79
C ILE A 428 -1.49 -8.41 -5.29
N ILE A 429 -1.50 -7.17 -5.77
CA ILE A 429 -1.46 -6.83 -7.20
C ILE A 429 -0.10 -6.21 -7.49
N THR A 430 0.70 -6.87 -8.32
CA THR A 430 2.01 -6.44 -8.78
C THR A 430 2.05 -6.32 -10.30
N GLY A 431 3.21 -5.99 -10.83
CA GLY A 431 3.46 -5.65 -12.22
C GLY A 431 4.58 -4.61 -12.29
N TYR A 432 4.77 -4.02 -13.46
CA TYR A 432 5.82 -3.01 -13.67
C TYR A 432 5.23 -1.69 -14.13
N ASN A 433 5.21 -0.68 -13.25
CA ASN A 433 4.63 0.65 -13.50
C ASN A 433 3.08 0.68 -13.55
N ILE A 434 2.43 -0.32 -12.94
CA ILE A 434 0.98 -0.45 -12.87
C ILE A 434 0.26 0.72 -12.19
N VAL A 435 0.91 1.38 -11.23
CA VAL A 435 0.29 2.48 -10.47
C VAL A 435 0.24 3.77 -11.31
N ASN A 436 1.21 3.99 -12.17
CA ASN A 436 1.32 5.22 -12.96
C ASN A 436 0.84 5.07 -14.41
N PHE A 437 0.72 3.84 -14.93
CA PHE A 437 0.25 3.57 -16.28
C PHE A 437 -0.97 2.65 -16.31
N ASP A 438 -0.83 1.35 -16.02
CA ASP A 438 -1.84 0.34 -16.35
C ASP A 438 -3.19 0.57 -15.67
N LEU A 439 -3.23 0.66 -14.34
CA LEU A 439 -4.48 0.91 -13.60
C LEU A 439 -5.11 2.26 -13.98
N PRO A 440 -4.36 3.39 -14.03
CA PRO A 440 -4.86 4.65 -14.58
C PRO A 440 -5.46 4.52 -15.98
N TYR A 441 -4.80 3.80 -16.88
CA TYR A 441 -5.23 3.66 -18.26
C TYR A 441 -6.53 2.88 -18.34
N LEU A 442 -6.60 1.72 -17.66
CA LEU A 442 -7.80 0.89 -17.58
C LEU A 442 -9.00 1.64 -17.01
N LEU A 443 -8.83 2.36 -15.89
CA LEU A 443 -9.90 3.16 -15.27
C LEU A 443 -10.41 4.26 -16.19
N ASN A 444 -9.49 4.99 -16.84
CA ASN A 444 -9.86 6.05 -17.79
C ASN A 444 -10.50 5.50 -19.07
N ARG A 445 -10.04 4.33 -19.55
CA ARG A 445 -10.59 3.68 -20.73
C ARG A 445 -11.99 3.15 -20.46
N ALA A 446 -12.19 2.47 -19.35
CA ALA A 446 -13.51 2.02 -18.90
C ALA A 446 -14.49 3.20 -18.77
N LYS A 447 -14.04 4.33 -18.22
CA LYS A 447 -14.83 5.57 -18.16
C LYS A 447 -15.17 6.11 -19.56
N ALA A 448 -14.21 6.11 -20.50
CA ALA A 448 -14.43 6.56 -21.88
C ALA A 448 -15.43 5.67 -22.64
N LEU A 449 -15.43 4.37 -22.35
CA LEU A 449 -16.35 3.37 -22.92
C LEU A 449 -17.67 3.23 -22.14
N LYS A 450 -17.82 3.91 -21.00
CA LYS A 450 -18.98 3.83 -20.11
C LYS A 450 -19.20 2.43 -19.52
N VAL A 451 -18.11 1.74 -19.17
CA VAL A 451 -18.14 0.46 -18.44
C VAL A 451 -18.27 0.76 -16.94
N ASP A 452 -19.48 1.10 -16.50
CA ASP A 452 -19.72 1.57 -15.13
C ASP A 452 -19.47 0.52 -14.05
N SER A 453 -19.44 -0.77 -14.41
CA SER A 453 -19.13 -1.90 -13.52
C SER A 453 -17.63 -2.14 -13.31
N PHE A 454 -16.76 -1.55 -14.14
CA PHE A 454 -15.32 -1.76 -14.07
C PHE A 454 -14.65 -1.24 -12.78
N PRO A 455 -14.94 -0.01 -12.29
CA PRO A 455 -14.20 0.58 -11.18
C PRO A 455 -14.67 0.06 -9.81
N TYR A 456 -14.86 -1.25 -9.66
CA TYR A 456 -15.17 -1.94 -8.40
C TYR A 456 -14.19 -3.11 -8.21
N LEU A 457 -12.89 -2.77 -8.16
CA LEU A 457 -11.79 -3.74 -8.17
C LEU A 457 -11.42 -4.23 -6.76
N GLY A 458 -11.81 -3.50 -5.72
CA GLY A 458 -11.56 -3.83 -4.31
C GLY A 458 -12.40 -5.00 -3.78
N ARG A 459 -12.14 -5.38 -2.53
CA ARG A 459 -12.92 -6.41 -1.82
C ARG A 459 -14.25 -5.87 -1.29
N VAL A 460 -14.42 -4.56 -1.16
CA VAL A 460 -15.67 -3.92 -0.74
C VAL A 460 -16.59 -3.78 -1.96
N ARG A 461 -17.79 -4.37 -1.92
CA ARG A 461 -18.64 -4.53 -3.13
C ARG A 461 -19.04 -3.20 -3.77
N ASP A 462 -19.45 -2.25 -2.96
CA ASP A 462 -19.99 -0.97 -3.39
C ASP A 462 -18.97 0.19 -3.31
N SER A 463 -17.70 -0.12 -3.01
CA SER A 463 -16.65 0.91 -3.01
C SER A 463 -16.09 1.08 -4.42
N ARG A 464 -16.20 2.29 -4.93
CA ARG A 464 -15.66 2.63 -6.24
C ARG A 464 -14.16 2.86 -6.14
N THR A 465 -13.39 2.22 -7.02
CA THR A 465 -11.97 2.50 -7.21
C THR A 465 -11.81 3.93 -7.72
N THR A 466 -11.10 4.73 -6.93
CA THR A 466 -10.75 6.12 -7.23
C THR A 466 -9.24 6.25 -7.34
N MET A 467 -8.80 7.28 -8.04
CA MET A 467 -7.39 7.58 -8.21
C MET A 467 -7.15 9.05 -7.91
N ARG A 468 -6.08 9.36 -7.18
CA ARG A 468 -5.65 10.72 -6.90
C ARG A 468 -4.13 10.83 -7.01
N ASP A 469 -3.66 11.98 -7.45
CA ASP A 469 -2.23 12.24 -7.46
C ASP A 469 -1.72 12.45 -6.03
N SER A 470 -0.52 11.95 -5.77
CA SER A 470 0.20 12.08 -4.51
C SER A 470 1.64 12.45 -4.80
N THR A 471 2.10 13.54 -4.18
CA THR A 471 3.49 13.96 -4.28
C THR A 471 4.24 13.48 -3.07
N PHE A 472 5.30 12.71 -3.29
CA PHE A 472 6.26 12.33 -2.28
C PHE A 472 7.54 13.13 -2.49
N ASP A 473 8.06 13.77 -1.44
CA ASP A 473 9.27 14.58 -1.50
C ASP A 473 10.18 14.27 -0.32
N SER A 474 11.43 13.90 -0.60
CA SER A 474 12.46 13.70 0.40
C SER A 474 13.84 13.89 -0.21
N ARG A 475 14.82 14.29 0.60
CA ARG A 475 16.23 14.38 0.14
C ARG A 475 16.79 13.02 -0.31
N ALA A 476 16.34 11.91 0.30
CA ALA A 476 16.86 10.58 0.02
C ALA A 476 16.28 9.95 -1.26
N TYR A 477 14.98 10.15 -1.52
CA TYR A 477 14.28 9.52 -2.65
C TYR A 477 13.91 10.50 -3.78
N GLY A 478 14.20 11.79 -3.58
CA GLY A 478 13.81 12.87 -4.48
C GLY A 478 12.31 13.19 -4.42
N LYS A 479 11.90 14.10 -5.30
CA LYS A 479 10.50 14.46 -5.52
C LYS A 479 9.89 13.60 -6.62
N ARG A 480 8.80 12.90 -6.32
CA ARG A 480 8.08 12.03 -7.25
C ARG A 480 6.58 12.28 -7.14
N VAL A 481 5.90 12.25 -8.28
CA VAL A 481 4.44 12.27 -8.34
C VAL A 481 4.00 10.87 -8.71
N ASN A 482 3.28 10.23 -7.80
CA ASN A 482 2.67 8.91 -7.98
C ASN A 482 1.16 9.04 -7.85
N LYS A 483 0.44 7.95 -8.09
CA LYS A 483 -1.00 7.88 -7.88
C LYS A 483 -1.31 7.00 -6.67
N ILE A 484 -2.34 7.39 -5.91
CA ILE A 484 -2.98 6.54 -4.91
C ILE A 484 -4.26 6.03 -5.53
N ILE A 485 -4.40 4.71 -5.63
CA ILE A 485 -5.54 4.04 -6.24
C ILE A 485 -6.27 3.24 -5.15
N SER A 486 -7.56 3.49 -4.92
CA SER A 486 -8.31 2.83 -3.86
C SER A 486 -8.81 1.44 -4.30
N ILE A 487 -8.12 0.40 -3.83
CA ILE A 487 -8.49 -1.01 -4.03
C ILE A 487 -8.50 -1.68 -2.65
N GLU A 488 -9.54 -1.43 -1.88
CA GLU A 488 -9.62 -1.81 -0.46
C GLU A 488 -9.45 -3.32 -0.27
N GLY A 489 -8.57 -3.71 0.67
CA GLY A 489 -8.28 -5.10 0.99
C GLY A 489 -7.31 -5.80 0.03
N ARG A 490 -6.71 -5.07 -0.91
CA ARG A 490 -5.67 -5.57 -1.82
C ARG A 490 -4.47 -4.62 -1.84
N ILE A 491 -3.27 -5.13 -1.62
CA ILE A 491 -2.05 -4.33 -1.61
C ILE A 491 -1.50 -4.19 -3.04
N GLN A 492 -1.30 -2.95 -3.50
CA GLN A 492 -0.58 -2.71 -4.75
C GLN A 492 0.94 -2.69 -4.49
N PHE A 493 1.65 -3.60 -5.12
CA PHE A 493 3.08 -3.87 -4.92
C PHE A 493 3.83 -3.66 -6.24
N ASP A 494 3.86 -2.41 -6.72
CA ASP A 494 4.44 -2.04 -8.01
C ASP A 494 5.98 -2.14 -7.98
N LEU A 495 6.53 -3.09 -8.74
CA LEU A 495 7.95 -3.41 -8.73
C LEU A 495 8.81 -2.24 -9.22
N PHE A 496 8.29 -1.41 -10.15
CA PHE A 496 9.02 -0.24 -10.62
C PHE A 496 9.31 0.74 -9.48
N GLN A 497 8.32 0.96 -8.61
CA GLN A 497 8.47 1.86 -7.45
C GLN A 497 9.44 1.30 -6.41
N ILE A 498 9.42 -0.02 -6.21
CA ILE A 498 10.31 -0.71 -5.28
C ILE A 498 11.76 -0.60 -5.75
N LEU A 499 12.04 -0.93 -7.02
CA LEU A 499 13.39 -0.82 -7.57
C LEU A 499 13.90 0.62 -7.51
N LEU A 500 13.07 1.61 -7.83
CA LEU A 500 13.42 3.02 -7.74
C LEU A 500 13.72 3.48 -6.30
N ARG A 501 13.25 2.76 -5.28
CA ARG A 501 13.47 3.07 -3.88
C ARG A 501 14.72 2.38 -3.34
N ASP A 502 14.90 1.12 -3.70
CA ASP A 502 15.85 0.22 -3.02
C ASP A 502 17.16 0.05 -3.79
N THR A 503 17.19 0.43 -5.07
CA THR A 503 18.36 0.25 -5.93
C THR A 503 18.84 1.58 -6.54
N LYS A 504 20.07 1.57 -7.08
CA LYS A 504 20.66 2.70 -7.80
C LYS A 504 21.17 2.23 -9.17
N LEU A 505 20.25 2.11 -10.13
CA LEU A 505 20.53 1.63 -11.48
C LEU A 505 20.66 2.79 -12.49
N ARG A 506 21.33 2.52 -13.61
CA ARG A 506 21.44 3.49 -14.73
C ARG A 506 20.14 3.62 -15.53
N SER A 507 19.38 2.53 -15.63
CA SER A 507 18.11 2.45 -16.35
C SER A 507 17.15 1.58 -15.57
N TYR A 508 15.89 2.00 -15.51
CA TYR A 508 14.78 1.31 -14.83
C TYR A 508 13.72 0.83 -15.83
N THR A 509 14.07 0.59 -17.10
CA THR A 509 13.15 -0.12 -18.00
C THR A 509 13.08 -1.59 -17.60
N LEU A 510 11.92 -2.23 -17.76
CA LEU A 510 11.73 -3.64 -17.44
C LEU A 510 12.81 -4.52 -18.11
N ASN A 511 13.19 -4.21 -19.35
CA ASN A 511 14.26 -4.91 -20.06
C ASN A 511 15.62 -4.77 -19.36
N SER A 512 15.98 -3.55 -18.93
CA SER A 512 17.28 -3.30 -18.29
C SER A 512 17.38 -4.00 -16.94
N VAL A 513 16.31 -3.97 -16.15
CA VAL A 513 16.30 -4.59 -14.82
C VAL A 513 16.20 -6.11 -14.90
N SER A 514 15.45 -6.64 -15.87
CA SER A 514 15.40 -8.09 -16.15
C SER A 514 16.76 -8.59 -16.59
N TYR A 515 17.45 -7.88 -17.47
CA TYR A 515 18.80 -8.27 -17.87
C TYR A 515 19.79 -8.19 -16.71
N HIS A 516 19.73 -7.11 -15.92
CA HIS A 516 20.63 -6.90 -14.79
C HIS A 516 20.47 -7.97 -13.69
N PHE A 517 19.22 -8.30 -13.32
CA PHE A 517 18.96 -9.22 -12.23
C PHE A 517 18.76 -10.66 -12.69
N LEU A 518 18.04 -10.92 -13.78
CA LEU A 518 17.73 -12.27 -14.26
C LEU A 518 18.72 -12.79 -15.32
N GLY A 519 19.45 -11.91 -16.01
CA GLY A 519 20.24 -12.29 -17.18
C GLY A 519 19.41 -12.44 -18.45
N GLU A 520 18.15 -12.00 -18.43
CA GLU A 520 17.20 -12.20 -19.53
C GLU A 520 16.81 -10.88 -20.19
N GLN A 521 16.51 -10.96 -21.48
CA GLN A 521 15.98 -9.84 -22.25
C GLN A 521 14.52 -10.07 -22.59
N LYS A 522 13.78 -8.96 -22.71
CA LYS A 522 12.42 -8.95 -23.28
C LYS A 522 12.50 -9.32 -24.76
N GLU A 523 11.42 -9.86 -25.30
CA GLU A 523 11.30 -9.90 -26.75
C GLU A 523 11.24 -8.48 -27.32
N ASP A 524 11.87 -8.28 -28.49
CA ASP A 524 11.92 -6.96 -29.13
C ASP A 524 10.61 -6.69 -29.89
N VAL A 525 9.63 -6.15 -29.17
CA VAL A 525 8.41 -5.56 -29.73
C VAL A 525 8.44 -4.05 -29.45
N HIS A 526 8.87 -3.29 -30.45
CA HIS A 526 8.89 -1.83 -30.34
C HIS A 526 7.46 -1.27 -30.39
N HIS A 527 7.16 -0.26 -29.56
CA HIS A 527 5.80 0.29 -29.45
C HIS A 527 5.18 0.75 -30.78
N SER A 528 6.02 1.14 -31.76
CA SER A 528 5.57 1.59 -33.07
C SER A 528 4.98 0.50 -33.96
N ILE A 529 5.21 -0.79 -33.65
CA ILE A 529 4.70 -1.93 -34.42
C ILE A 529 3.50 -2.62 -33.77
N ILE A 530 3.13 -2.26 -32.53
CA ILE A 530 2.01 -2.88 -31.80
C ILE A 530 0.71 -2.78 -32.61
N THR A 531 0.39 -1.58 -33.12
CA THR A 531 -0.82 -1.36 -33.93
C THR A 531 -0.80 -2.18 -35.23
N ASP A 532 0.37 -2.36 -35.85
CA ASP A 532 0.51 -3.16 -37.08
C ASP A 532 0.32 -4.65 -36.78
N LEU A 533 0.87 -5.15 -35.66
CA LEU A 533 0.69 -6.53 -35.21
C LEU A 533 -0.77 -6.82 -34.84
N GLN A 534 -1.44 -5.86 -34.17
CA GLN A 534 -2.84 -5.99 -33.81
C GLN A 534 -3.75 -6.05 -35.04
N ASN A 535 -3.48 -5.21 -36.05
CA ASN A 535 -4.26 -5.15 -37.29
C ASN A 535 -3.89 -6.23 -38.32
N GLY A 536 -2.92 -7.09 -38.00
CA GLY A 536 -2.52 -8.23 -38.82
C GLY A 536 -3.50 -9.40 -38.70
N ASN A 537 -2.99 -10.57 -38.38
CA ASN A 537 -3.75 -11.80 -38.27
C ASN A 537 -3.65 -12.40 -36.85
N GLU A 538 -4.28 -13.54 -36.63
CA GLU A 538 -4.27 -14.23 -35.33
C GLU A 538 -2.86 -14.62 -34.85
N GLN A 539 -1.90 -14.84 -35.76
CA GLN A 539 -0.52 -15.19 -35.42
C GLN A 539 0.29 -13.96 -35.00
N THR A 540 0.06 -12.79 -35.64
CA THR A 540 0.69 -11.54 -35.20
C THR A 540 0.14 -11.11 -33.84
N ARG A 541 -1.15 -11.33 -33.58
CA ARG A 541 -1.75 -11.11 -32.25
C ARG A 541 -1.28 -12.14 -31.22
N ARG A 542 -1.04 -13.40 -31.61
CA ARG A 542 -0.39 -14.41 -30.76
C ARG A 542 1.01 -13.97 -30.34
N ARG A 543 1.83 -13.47 -31.27
CA ARG A 543 3.15 -12.92 -30.94
C ARG A 543 3.06 -11.79 -29.92
N LEU A 544 2.12 -10.86 -30.10
CA LEU A 544 1.90 -9.79 -29.14
C LEU A 544 1.45 -10.32 -27.77
N ALA A 545 0.61 -11.35 -27.75
CA ALA A 545 0.13 -11.98 -26.52
C ALA A 545 1.26 -12.71 -25.78
N VAL A 546 2.17 -13.39 -26.48
CA VAL A 546 3.38 -13.99 -25.86
C VAL A 546 4.25 -12.90 -25.23
N TYR A 547 4.44 -11.78 -25.93
CA TYR A 547 5.17 -10.62 -25.41
C TYR A 547 4.50 -10.06 -24.14
N CYS A 548 3.19 -9.80 -24.15
CA CYS A 548 2.45 -9.27 -23.00
C CYS A 548 2.47 -10.26 -21.81
N VAL A 549 2.35 -11.56 -22.07
CA VAL A 549 2.48 -12.60 -21.03
C VAL A 549 3.88 -12.61 -20.41
N LYS A 550 4.94 -12.48 -21.22
CA LYS A 550 6.31 -12.38 -20.70
C LYS A 550 6.46 -11.14 -19.79
N ASP A 551 5.84 -10.03 -20.16
CA ASP A 551 5.85 -8.80 -19.37
C ASP A 551 5.10 -8.93 -18.03
N ALA A 552 4.06 -9.75 -17.97
CA ALA A 552 3.40 -10.11 -16.71
C ALA A 552 4.20 -11.14 -15.88
N VAL A 553 4.98 -12.03 -16.49
CA VAL A 553 5.82 -13.03 -15.79
C VAL A 553 7.06 -12.39 -15.13
N LEU A 554 7.76 -11.49 -15.82
CA LEU A 554 9.02 -10.93 -15.35
C LEU A 554 8.93 -10.25 -13.96
N PRO A 555 7.87 -9.47 -13.63
CA PRO A 555 7.69 -8.91 -12.30
C PRO A 555 7.59 -9.95 -11.19
N ILE A 556 6.92 -11.10 -11.42
CA ILE A 556 6.86 -12.19 -10.43
C ILE A 556 8.26 -12.72 -10.16
N ARG A 557 9.03 -13.01 -11.22
CA ARG A 557 10.38 -13.56 -11.10
C ARG A 557 11.36 -12.60 -10.44
N LEU A 558 11.25 -11.31 -10.74
CA LEU A 558 12.04 -10.28 -10.08
C LEU A 558 11.66 -10.11 -8.62
N LEU A 559 10.36 -10.15 -8.29
CA LEU A 559 9.85 -10.05 -6.92
C LEU A 559 10.37 -11.20 -6.05
N ASP A 560 10.38 -12.42 -6.59
CA ASP A 560 10.91 -13.61 -5.94
C ASP A 560 12.45 -13.56 -5.80
N LYS A 561 13.18 -13.31 -6.91
CA LYS A 561 14.65 -13.25 -6.90
C LYS A 561 15.21 -12.20 -5.94
N LEU A 562 14.51 -11.08 -5.79
CA LEU A 562 14.92 -9.98 -4.90
C LEU A 562 14.30 -10.10 -3.50
N MET A 563 13.53 -11.16 -3.24
CA MET A 563 12.82 -11.41 -1.98
C MET A 563 11.98 -10.21 -1.51
N CYS A 564 11.44 -9.43 -2.46
CA CYS A 564 10.86 -8.12 -2.14
C CYS A 564 9.71 -8.26 -1.14
N LEU A 565 8.81 -9.23 -1.33
CA LEU A 565 7.67 -9.41 -0.44
C LEU A 565 8.09 -9.80 0.98
N ILE A 566 9.03 -10.75 1.10
CA ILE A 566 9.55 -11.21 2.40
C ILE A 566 10.18 -10.04 3.17
N ASN A 567 11.09 -9.30 2.52
CA ASN A 567 11.78 -8.16 3.13
C ASN A 567 10.80 -7.07 3.59
N TYR A 568 9.75 -6.80 2.82
CA TYR A 568 8.75 -5.79 3.16
C TYR A 568 7.78 -6.25 4.25
N MET A 569 7.38 -7.52 4.26
CA MET A 569 6.60 -8.10 5.37
C MET A 569 7.40 -8.07 6.68
N GLU A 570 8.68 -8.44 6.64
CA GLU A 570 9.56 -8.37 7.81
C GLU A 570 9.72 -6.93 8.30
N MET A 571 9.96 -5.97 7.40
CA MET A 571 10.02 -4.55 7.74
C MET A 571 8.72 -4.07 8.41
N ALA A 572 7.55 -4.51 7.92
CA ALA A 572 6.25 -4.17 8.48
C ALA A 572 6.05 -4.77 9.90
N ARG A 573 6.50 -6.01 10.11
CA ARG A 573 6.50 -6.70 11.41
C ARG A 573 7.40 -5.97 12.41
N VAL A 574 8.67 -5.75 12.06
CA VAL A 574 9.69 -5.13 12.93
C VAL A 574 9.31 -3.69 13.31
N THR A 575 8.83 -2.90 12.36
CA THR A 575 8.52 -1.48 12.61
C THR A 575 7.09 -1.24 13.07
N GLY A 576 6.24 -2.27 13.05
CA GLY A 576 4.86 -2.20 13.54
C GLY A 576 3.95 -1.27 12.75
N VAL A 577 4.17 -1.13 11.45
CA VAL A 577 3.33 -0.32 10.53
C VAL A 577 2.61 -1.23 9.52
N PRO A 578 1.50 -0.79 8.90
CA PRO A 578 0.86 -1.53 7.81
C PRO A 578 1.82 -1.79 6.64
N LEU A 579 1.65 -2.90 5.92
CA LEU A 579 2.49 -3.23 4.75
C LEU A 579 2.44 -2.12 3.69
N ALA A 580 1.25 -1.57 3.43
CA ALA A 580 1.07 -0.44 2.51
C ALA A 580 1.90 0.80 2.88
N TYR A 581 2.16 1.04 4.18
CA TYR A 581 2.93 2.20 4.63
C TYR A 581 4.42 2.00 4.39
N VAL A 582 4.91 0.75 4.37
CA VAL A 582 6.30 0.48 3.98
C VAL A 582 6.55 0.93 2.55
N LEU A 583 5.58 0.78 1.65
CA LEU A 583 5.66 1.19 0.24
C LEU A 583 5.44 2.70 0.03
N SER A 584 4.39 3.24 0.64
CA SER A 584 3.87 4.59 0.33
C SER A 584 4.37 5.71 1.24
N ARG A 585 4.92 5.39 2.42
CA ARG A 585 5.38 6.37 3.41
C ARG A 585 6.90 6.31 3.61
N GLY A 586 7.45 7.41 4.11
CA GLY A 586 8.87 7.56 4.43
C GLY A 586 9.28 6.88 5.74
N GLN A 587 10.53 7.10 6.17
CA GLN A 587 11.07 6.44 7.36
C GLN A 587 10.47 6.95 8.68
N GLN A 588 9.97 8.19 8.73
CA GLN A 588 9.44 8.81 9.95
C GLN A 588 8.30 8.01 10.59
N ILE A 589 7.33 7.52 9.81
CA ILE A 589 6.16 6.81 10.37
C ILE A 589 6.56 5.50 11.07
N LYS A 590 7.62 4.85 10.58
CA LYS A 590 8.17 3.62 11.18
C LYS A 590 8.77 3.89 12.55
N VAL A 591 9.53 4.98 12.67
CA VAL A 591 10.13 5.40 13.96
C VAL A 591 9.04 5.86 14.92
N VAL A 592 8.05 6.63 14.44
CA VAL A 592 6.91 7.07 15.26
C VAL A 592 6.13 5.88 15.81
N SER A 593 5.83 4.85 14.99
CA SER A 593 5.15 3.64 15.46
C SER A 593 5.94 2.93 16.58
N GLN A 594 7.24 2.70 16.37
CA GLN A 594 8.11 2.09 17.39
C GLN A 594 8.18 2.92 18.67
N LEU A 595 8.31 4.25 18.54
CA LEU A 595 8.38 5.17 19.67
C LEU A 595 7.08 5.15 20.48
N LEU A 596 5.92 5.17 19.82
CA LEU A 596 4.62 5.10 20.48
C LEU A 596 4.42 3.78 21.25
N ARG A 597 4.84 2.65 20.68
CA ARG A 597 4.79 1.34 21.37
C ARG A 597 5.64 1.35 22.64
N LYS A 598 6.89 1.83 22.53
CA LYS A 598 7.81 1.92 23.68
C LYS A 598 7.40 2.97 24.71
N ALA A 599 6.83 4.10 24.28
CA ALA A 599 6.29 5.11 25.17
C ALA A 599 5.11 4.55 26.00
N ARG A 600 4.21 3.79 25.35
CA ARG A 600 3.06 3.16 26.00
C ARG A 600 3.47 2.15 27.08
N GLU A 601 4.50 1.33 26.84
CA GLU A 601 5.07 0.39 27.83
C GLU A 601 5.59 1.09 29.10
N LYS A 602 5.84 2.40 29.03
CA LYS A 602 6.44 3.21 30.11
C LYS A 602 5.53 4.36 30.59
N ASP A 603 4.26 4.36 30.21
CA ASP A 603 3.31 5.43 30.56
C ASP A 603 3.76 6.85 30.13
N LEU A 604 4.49 6.92 29.02
CA LEU A 604 4.97 8.17 28.42
C LEU A 604 4.05 8.64 27.28
N LEU A 605 3.95 9.95 27.11
CA LEU A 605 3.17 10.59 26.05
C LEU A 605 4.06 11.42 25.12
N MET A 606 3.82 11.31 23.81
CA MET A 606 4.54 12.08 22.81
C MET A 606 3.87 13.45 22.54
N PRO A 607 4.55 14.58 22.81
CA PRO A 607 4.00 15.91 22.54
C PRO A 607 3.88 16.18 21.04
N VAL A 608 2.88 16.98 20.65
CA VAL A 608 2.74 17.49 19.30
C VAL A 608 3.45 18.85 19.20
N TYR A 609 4.66 18.85 18.64
CA TYR A 609 5.37 20.07 18.31
C TYR A 609 5.09 20.51 16.87
N LYS A 610 5.05 21.84 16.65
CA LYS A 610 5.07 22.41 15.31
C LYS A 610 6.51 22.37 14.81
N SER A 611 6.71 21.93 13.57
CA SER A 611 8.01 22.01 12.91
C SER A 611 8.33 23.49 12.65
N GLU A 612 9.33 24.02 13.33
CA GLU A 612 9.98 25.27 12.94
C GLU A 612 11.13 24.96 11.98
N ALA A 613 11.45 25.91 11.10
CA ALA A 613 12.61 25.77 10.22
C ALA A 613 13.87 25.81 11.08
N GLN A 614 14.49 24.65 11.29
CA GLN A 614 15.76 24.56 12.02
C GLN A 614 16.93 25.02 11.13
N GLU A 615 17.85 25.76 11.75
CA GLU A 615 19.17 26.03 11.18
C GLU A 615 19.97 24.73 11.02
N GLU A 616 20.84 24.65 10.02
CA GLU A 616 21.71 23.48 9.82
C GLU A 616 22.70 23.35 10.99
N TYR A 617 22.81 22.15 11.57
CA TYR A 617 23.78 21.84 12.63
C TYR A 617 25.08 21.26 12.04
N ALA A 618 26.19 21.40 12.77
CA ALA A 618 27.48 20.87 12.35
C ALA A 618 27.44 19.34 12.18
N GLY A 619 27.87 18.86 11.01
CA GLY A 619 27.91 17.45 10.65
C GLY A 619 29.22 16.73 11.03
N ALA A 620 29.49 15.62 10.35
CA ALA A 620 30.69 14.81 10.58
C ALA A 620 31.98 15.54 10.16
N THR A 621 33.08 15.25 10.85
CA THR A 621 34.43 15.68 10.45
C THR A 621 34.97 14.74 9.36
N VAL A 622 35.57 15.32 8.32
CA VAL A 622 36.34 14.58 7.30
C VAL A 622 37.80 14.96 7.48
N ILE A 623 38.66 13.97 7.70
CA ILE A 623 40.11 14.19 7.85
C ILE A 623 40.69 14.60 6.48
N ASP A 624 41.62 15.56 6.49
CA ASP A 624 42.31 15.98 5.28
C ASP A 624 43.13 14.81 4.69
N PRO A 625 42.88 14.42 3.43
CA PRO A 625 43.55 13.27 2.85
C PRO A 625 44.98 13.63 2.39
N PHE A 626 45.94 12.76 2.69
CA PHE A 626 47.24 12.76 2.01
C PHE A 626 47.06 12.22 0.59
N ARG A 627 46.95 13.11 -0.39
CA ARG A 627 46.66 12.75 -1.79
C ARG A 627 47.88 12.12 -2.45
N GLY A 628 47.69 11.00 -3.13
CA GLY A 628 48.76 10.33 -3.87
C GLY A 628 48.34 8.98 -4.43
N TYR A 629 49.26 8.37 -5.20
CA TYR A 629 49.18 6.97 -5.56
C TYR A 629 49.98 6.16 -4.54
N TYR A 630 49.31 5.25 -3.85
CA TYR A 630 49.93 4.38 -2.85
C TYR A 630 50.18 3.01 -3.47
N ASN A 631 51.45 2.62 -3.58
CA ASN A 631 51.87 1.28 -4.00
C ASN A 631 52.15 0.35 -2.80
N ILE A 632 51.67 0.74 -1.62
CA ILE A 632 51.74 -0.02 -0.37
C ILE A 632 50.33 -0.36 0.10
N PRO A 633 50.11 -1.48 0.81
CA PRO A 633 48.81 -1.80 1.37
C PRO A 633 48.34 -0.73 2.37
N ILE A 634 47.08 -0.33 2.26
CA ILE A 634 46.41 0.58 3.20
C ILE A 634 45.33 -0.23 3.93
N ALA A 635 45.43 -0.31 5.26
CA ALA A 635 44.40 -0.93 6.08
C ALA A 635 43.26 0.08 6.33
N THR A 636 42.03 -0.35 6.04
CA THR A 636 40.82 0.43 6.36
C THR A 636 40.21 -0.11 7.64
N LEU A 637 40.03 0.75 8.63
CA LEU A 637 39.39 0.43 9.90
C LEU A 637 38.17 1.35 10.07
N ASP A 638 37.01 0.77 10.36
CA ASP A 638 35.75 1.49 10.53
C ASP A 638 34.98 1.02 11.78
N PHE A 639 34.08 1.87 12.27
CA PHE A 639 33.19 1.54 13.38
C PHE A 639 31.89 0.93 12.85
N SER A 640 31.55 -0.28 13.29
CA SER A 640 30.25 -0.88 13.03
C SER A 640 29.13 -0.10 13.73
N SER A 641 28.14 0.39 12.98
CA SER A 641 26.96 1.08 13.55
C SER A 641 27.30 2.25 14.48
N LEU A 642 28.21 3.14 14.06
CA LEU A 642 28.75 4.24 14.87
C LEU A 642 27.68 5.04 15.64
N TYR A 643 26.74 5.68 14.95
CA TYR A 643 25.76 6.57 15.61
C TYR A 643 24.78 5.83 16.54
N PRO A 644 24.15 4.69 16.15
CA PRO A 644 23.37 3.90 17.09
C PRO A 644 24.17 3.48 18.34
N SER A 645 25.43 3.09 18.17
CA SER A 645 26.30 2.68 19.29
C SER A 645 26.60 3.84 20.24
N ILE A 646 26.87 5.05 19.72
CA ILE A 646 27.03 6.26 20.54
C ILE A 646 25.76 6.53 21.34
N MET A 647 24.59 6.47 20.70
CA MET A 647 23.32 6.72 21.39
C MET A 647 23.08 5.73 22.53
N GLN A 648 23.39 4.45 22.32
CA GLN A 648 23.26 3.40 23.34
C GLN A 648 24.28 3.57 24.47
N ALA A 649 25.56 3.72 24.14
CA ALA A 649 26.66 3.81 25.10
C ALA A 649 26.55 5.04 26.02
N HIS A 650 26.02 6.15 25.50
CA HIS A 650 25.84 7.40 26.24
C HIS A 650 24.41 7.66 26.70
N ASN A 651 23.51 6.66 26.60
CA ASN A 651 22.12 6.75 27.04
C ASN A 651 21.38 7.99 26.48
N LEU A 652 21.57 8.28 25.19
CA LEU A 652 21.00 9.44 24.53
C LEU A 652 19.56 9.13 24.08
N CYS A 653 18.58 9.75 24.74
CA CYS A 653 17.17 9.62 24.43
C CYS A 653 16.42 10.92 24.75
N TYR A 654 15.22 11.10 24.19
CA TYR A 654 14.33 12.19 24.58
C TYR A 654 14.03 12.18 26.09
N THR A 655 13.90 10.99 26.68
CA THR A 655 13.51 10.78 28.07
C THR A 655 14.66 10.99 29.05
N THR A 656 15.90 11.09 28.59
CA THR A 656 17.10 11.28 29.42
C THR A 656 17.67 12.69 29.30
N LEU A 657 17.06 13.53 28.47
CA LEU A 657 17.46 14.93 28.29
C LEU A 657 17.13 15.76 29.54
N LEU A 658 18.14 16.31 30.19
CA LEU A 658 17.96 17.30 31.26
C LEU A 658 17.61 18.66 30.65
N ILE A 659 16.41 19.16 30.92
CA ILE A 659 15.92 20.43 30.36
C ILE A 659 16.54 21.63 31.10
N LYS A 660 16.62 21.58 32.44
CA LYS A 660 17.19 22.67 33.24
C LYS A 660 18.63 22.36 33.58
N SER A 661 19.52 23.32 33.35
CA SER A 661 20.93 23.21 33.77
C SER A 661 21.07 22.99 35.27
N THR A 662 20.19 23.59 36.07
CA THR A 662 20.14 23.44 37.54
C THR A 662 19.85 22.02 38.01
N ASP A 663 19.22 21.19 37.17
CA ASP A 663 18.92 19.80 37.53
C ASP A 663 20.20 18.95 37.60
N ARG A 664 21.29 19.37 36.93
CA ARG A 664 22.59 18.71 37.06
C ARG A 664 23.14 18.79 38.48
N GLU A 665 23.13 19.99 39.05
CA GLU A 665 23.60 20.26 40.41
C GLU A 665 22.67 19.65 41.45
N ARG A 666 21.35 19.74 41.24
CA ARG A 666 20.34 19.22 42.16
C ARG A 666 20.42 17.70 42.36
N TYR A 667 20.85 16.97 41.34
CA TYR A 667 20.89 15.50 41.35
C TYR A 667 22.30 14.92 41.22
N ASP A 668 23.34 15.75 41.43
CA ASP A 668 24.75 15.34 41.40
C ASP A 668 25.16 14.54 40.15
N ILE A 669 24.66 14.97 38.99
CA ILE A 669 24.88 14.26 37.72
C ILE A 669 26.26 14.61 37.17
N ILE A 670 27.21 13.70 37.35
CA ILE A 670 28.58 13.81 36.81
C ILE A 670 28.53 13.62 35.29
N THR A 671 28.84 14.68 34.55
CA THR A 671 29.09 14.58 33.10
C THR A 671 30.57 14.23 32.89
N PRO A 672 30.92 13.28 32.01
CA PRO A 672 32.32 13.03 31.68
C PRO A 672 33.00 14.34 31.25
N SER A 673 34.16 14.66 31.83
CA SER A 673 34.94 15.82 31.42
C SER A 673 35.33 15.67 29.95
N ARG A 674 35.43 16.80 29.25
CA ARG A 674 35.83 16.87 27.84
C ARG A 674 37.33 16.61 27.61
N ASP A 675 38.03 16.14 28.62
CA ASP A 675 39.50 16.04 28.65
C ASP A 675 40.01 14.70 28.13
#